data_AF-G7Z1V4-F1
#
_entry.id   AF-G7Z1V4-F1
#
_cell.length_a   1.000
_cell.length_b   1.000
_cell.length_c   1.000
_cell.angle_alpha   90.00
_cell.angle_beta   90.00
_cell.angle_gamma   90.00
#
_symmetry.space_group_name_H-M   'P 1'
#
loop_
_entity.id
_entity.type
_entity.pdbx_description
1 polymer ?
#
loop_
_entity_poly.entity_id
_entity_poly.type
_entity_poly.pdbx_seq_one_letter_code
_entity_poly.pdbx_strand_id
1 'polypeptide(L)'
;MDSGDLKAHVDAAESAWLDDRDADVDAHRQAATAMLADADPTDPAVIAAGLRLAWLDSERLIDDARASGDWAAALDHVTRALTRFGDHQVAPIDAALLHLALFCCERSRDDRWHDPALDGLERAEALLSNQDDSLPRCRFAWARSWSYRGHTHRTQDTPSALAAAVESFDRAIALREPLDLARPAYRDALATAWTNRGDALQAQGTPSALAAAVESYDRAIAIREPLDLARPDHRHALAGAWTNRGLALEAQGTPSALAAAVESYDRAIALREPLDLARSNHRHALAAAWTNRGNALAAQGTPSALAAAVASYDRAIALGERLDLARPDHRHALAAAWTNRGIALAAQGTPSALAAAVASYDRAIALREPLDLARPDHRDSLAAAWNGRGNALWAQGTPSALAAAVESYDRDIALREPLDLARPAYRDALAAAWTNRGNALWAQGTPSALAAAVESYDSAIALREPLDLARPAYRDALATAWTNRGIALAAQGTPSALAAAVESYDSAIALREPLDLARPAYRDALASAWTKRGNALRAQGTPSALAAAVESYNRAIHLLNATELITAGQRTTLGGAQCNLGHALSGLGRQSDAHRAYCASLDTLRPSVAGEQLEIKGAEFFCNASIGFLLIAVPDGADRDATDVGDDALEVLRRLEWQGAQVWRSKRERLFDMTIRAYIDSGRPQFVPELVIDHLDPTNPGAAPDSPRMQQAAVEGLAAALAAVMASGRDGGGAMAQPMSRILGARQRLDVVWTLYFGGTADGAALRAMAAERRGDPAEADRILGAFLSERPTDAAGHLHRAGILIARRRIGDGIASLWTGAGLLLGATLPAARPVMDTVIGLAAAVWRLEFATALPAMSARDVRGRGAEAGRWLRDAIARLDGALREHAPLDGAEIDRRVKSLMEVAWEQEPRLEEHAGALAAEARLHDGGVAGRSRASWVALCRDDALRQLLDALTGAIDATRTLPLGLGDVRAILRAALTENRRILDRAVFRPDERERLLAEMAEGLSSRLQSDMARVDRAELVDGEAVARGRLGALWDGALTDDERRLLAEAGQLLQEPALARLVPFSLGKAVERMLHARLMEPARDLVRAGAARIGTDAAPNSREANAAAFLAGRTTLTLGQLVGIFQRAVSLADGGADATFAPLVAHLRALPRADLLFPADAARRKRRIDALGRFIGLRNEAAHYQGEPDDPRGDADDAADSWAIIVGRGPGDEDAFVTYFCGACAPPPATASAQRPPFEPNP
;
A
#
# COMPACT_ATOMS: atom_id res chain seq x y z
N MET A 1 -42.17 57.62 -72.84
CA MET A 1 -43.48 57.77 -72.18
C MET A 1 -43.34 58.83 -71.11
N ASP A 2 -44.44 59.46 -70.67
CA ASP A 2 -44.38 60.55 -69.69
C ASP A 2 -44.25 59.98 -68.27
N SER A 3 -43.34 60.52 -67.45
CA SER A 3 -43.07 60.01 -66.09
C SER A 3 -44.21 60.28 -65.12
N GLY A 4 -45.12 61.21 -65.47
CA GLY A 4 -46.37 61.47 -64.75
C GLY A 4 -47.32 60.27 -64.73
N ASP A 5 -47.51 59.58 -65.86
CA ASP A 5 -48.43 58.43 -65.95
C ASP A 5 -47.90 57.21 -65.19
N LEU A 6 -46.59 56.95 -65.28
CA LEU A 6 -45.94 55.88 -64.51
C LEU A 6 -46.14 56.09 -63.00
N LYS A 7 -45.90 57.32 -62.53
CA LYS A 7 -46.12 57.68 -61.13
C LYS A 7 -47.60 57.55 -60.73
N ALA A 8 -48.54 57.92 -61.59
CA ALA A 8 -49.97 57.78 -61.33
C ALA A 8 -50.40 56.31 -61.19
N HIS A 9 -49.87 55.40 -62.02
CA HIS A 9 -50.13 53.97 -61.90
C HIS A 9 -49.51 53.36 -60.63
N VAL A 10 -48.32 53.80 -60.21
CA VAL A 10 -47.70 53.35 -58.95
C VAL A 10 -48.46 53.87 -57.72
N ASP A 11 -48.78 55.17 -57.66
CA ASP A 11 -49.55 55.75 -56.55
C ASP A 11 -50.96 55.12 -56.46
N ALA A 12 -51.57 54.74 -57.59
CA ALA A 12 -52.85 54.03 -57.62
C ALA A 12 -52.75 52.58 -57.13
N ALA A 13 -51.69 51.85 -57.50
CA ALA A 13 -51.43 50.51 -56.98
C ALA A 13 -51.15 50.52 -55.46
N GLU A 14 -50.39 51.51 -54.98
CA GLU A 14 -50.11 51.72 -53.54
C GLU A 14 -51.40 52.02 -52.76
N SER A 15 -52.27 52.89 -53.28
CA SER A 15 -53.56 53.19 -52.66
C SER A 15 -54.55 52.02 -52.72
N ALA A 16 -54.55 51.22 -53.78
CA ALA A 16 -55.43 50.05 -53.89
C ALA A 16 -54.99 48.91 -52.94
N TRP A 17 -53.69 48.79 -52.67
CA TRP A 17 -53.13 47.81 -51.73
C TRP A 17 -53.46 48.18 -50.28
N LEU A 18 -53.36 49.47 -49.92
CA LEU A 18 -53.78 49.97 -48.60
C LEU A 18 -55.30 49.79 -48.33
N ASP A 19 -56.11 49.67 -49.39
CA ASP A 19 -57.56 49.44 -49.34
C ASP A 19 -57.96 47.95 -49.47
N ASP A 20 -57.01 47.02 -49.52
CA ASP A 20 -57.24 45.56 -49.67
C ASP A 20 -57.99 45.16 -50.97
N ARG A 21 -57.65 45.82 -52.09
CA ARG A 21 -58.28 45.67 -53.42
C ARG A 21 -57.38 45.01 -54.47
N ASP A 22 -57.03 43.74 -54.26
CA ASP A 22 -56.08 42.95 -55.06
C ASP A 22 -56.23 43.08 -56.59
N ALA A 23 -57.45 43.08 -57.12
CA ALA A 23 -57.69 43.14 -58.56
C ALA A 23 -57.29 44.49 -59.19
N ASP A 24 -57.46 45.59 -58.45
CA ASP A 24 -57.05 46.93 -58.88
C ASP A 24 -55.53 47.07 -58.77
N VAL A 25 -54.92 46.53 -57.70
CA VAL A 25 -53.46 46.47 -57.52
C VAL A 25 -52.79 45.78 -58.70
N ASP A 26 -53.28 44.60 -59.09
CA ASP A 26 -52.69 43.82 -60.18
C ASP A 26 -52.76 44.52 -61.54
N ALA A 27 -53.87 45.20 -61.84
CA ALA A 27 -54.04 45.95 -63.09
C ALA A 27 -53.12 47.18 -63.15
N HIS A 28 -53.10 48.00 -62.09
CA HIS A 28 -52.24 49.19 -62.04
C HIS A 28 -50.75 48.82 -61.99
N ARG A 29 -50.40 47.73 -61.30
CA ARG A 29 -49.05 47.16 -61.31
C ARG A 29 -48.63 46.72 -62.70
N GLN A 30 -49.38 45.86 -63.38
CA GLN A 30 -48.97 45.34 -64.70
C GLN A 30 -48.74 46.46 -65.72
N ALA A 31 -49.56 47.51 -65.67
CA ALA A 31 -49.36 48.73 -66.46
C ALA A 31 -48.02 49.41 -66.10
N ALA A 32 -47.75 49.66 -64.81
CA ALA A 32 -46.49 50.25 -64.36
C ALA A 32 -45.26 49.39 -64.69
N THR A 33 -45.33 48.05 -64.56
CA THR A 33 -44.26 47.12 -64.92
C THR A 33 -43.94 47.18 -66.43
N ALA A 34 -44.96 47.24 -67.27
CA ALA A 34 -44.79 47.40 -68.71
C ALA A 34 -44.15 48.75 -69.06
N MET A 35 -44.59 49.83 -68.41
CA MET A 35 -44.00 51.17 -68.59
C MET A 35 -42.54 51.24 -68.12
N LEU A 36 -42.19 50.52 -67.04
CA LEU A 36 -40.82 50.38 -66.54
C LEU A 36 -39.91 49.54 -67.47
N ALA A 37 -40.44 48.78 -68.42
CA ALA A 37 -39.63 48.01 -69.36
C ALA A 37 -38.92 48.90 -70.39
N ASP A 38 -39.59 49.97 -70.84
CA ASP A 38 -39.14 50.88 -71.89
C ASP A 38 -38.68 52.26 -71.38
N ALA A 39 -38.68 52.48 -70.06
CA ALA A 39 -38.31 53.76 -69.44
C ALA A 39 -36.79 53.89 -69.22
N ASP A 40 -36.28 55.12 -69.25
CA ASP A 40 -34.88 55.42 -68.94
C ASP A 40 -34.59 55.07 -67.47
N PRO A 41 -33.70 54.10 -67.18
CA PRO A 41 -33.41 53.68 -65.81
C PRO A 41 -32.64 54.73 -64.99
N THR A 42 -32.23 55.85 -65.59
CA THR A 42 -31.53 56.95 -64.92
C THR A 42 -32.43 58.11 -64.50
N ASP A 43 -33.72 58.13 -64.89
CA ASP A 43 -34.69 59.15 -64.47
C ASP A 43 -35.11 58.92 -63.00
N PRO A 44 -34.88 59.87 -62.07
CA PRO A 44 -35.24 59.74 -60.66
C PRO A 44 -36.72 59.42 -60.40
N ALA A 45 -37.64 59.87 -61.26
CA ALA A 45 -39.07 59.54 -61.14
C ALA A 45 -39.36 58.09 -61.53
N VAL A 46 -38.67 57.57 -62.55
CA VAL A 46 -38.75 56.16 -62.99
C VAL A 46 -38.13 55.24 -61.93
N ILE A 47 -37.00 55.64 -61.35
CA ILE A 47 -36.33 54.93 -60.25
C ILE A 47 -37.26 54.85 -59.02
N ALA A 48 -37.81 55.98 -58.57
CA ALA A 48 -38.71 56.01 -57.42
C ALA A 48 -39.99 55.20 -57.65
N ALA A 49 -40.54 55.23 -58.87
CA ALA A 49 -41.68 54.41 -59.28
C ALA A 49 -41.35 52.90 -59.28
N GLY A 50 -40.21 52.51 -59.88
CA GLY A 50 -39.77 51.12 -59.94
C GLY A 50 -39.50 50.51 -58.56
N LEU A 51 -38.94 51.30 -57.64
CA LEU A 51 -38.67 50.90 -56.26
C LEU A 51 -39.95 50.73 -55.42
N ARG A 52 -40.93 51.61 -55.59
CA ARG A 52 -42.26 51.46 -54.95
C ARG A 52 -43.03 50.26 -55.48
N LEU A 53 -42.95 50.02 -56.79
CA LEU A 53 -43.59 48.84 -57.39
C LEU A 53 -42.94 47.55 -56.87
N ALA A 54 -41.61 47.50 -56.80
CA ALA A 54 -40.88 46.38 -56.21
C ALA A 54 -41.19 46.15 -54.72
N TRP A 55 -41.50 47.21 -53.96
CA TRP A 55 -41.95 47.08 -52.58
C TRP A 55 -43.35 46.44 -52.48
N LEU A 56 -44.32 46.88 -53.28
CA LEU A 56 -45.65 46.26 -53.38
C LEU A 56 -45.58 44.79 -53.83
N ASP A 57 -44.74 44.50 -54.83
CA ASP A 57 -44.47 43.13 -55.27
C ASP A 57 -43.80 42.28 -54.19
N SER A 58 -42.92 42.87 -53.36
CA SER A 58 -42.24 42.12 -52.29
C SER A 58 -43.19 41.65 -51.19
N GLU A 59 -44.15 42.46 -50.74
CA GLU A 59 -45.15 42.03 -49.75
C GLU A 59 -46.03 40.91 -50.31
N ARG A 60 -46.51 41.05 -51.56
CA ARG A 60 -47.37 40.05 -52.18
C ARG A 60 -46.63 38.73 -52.46
N LEU A 61 -45.37 38.80 -52.91
CA LEU A 61 -44.52 37.61 -53.10
C LEU A 61 -44.15 36.95 -51.77
N ILE A 62 -44.05 37.71 -50.67
CA ILE A 62 -43.89 37.15 -49.33
C ILE A 62 -45.15 36.35 -48.95
N ASP A 63 -46.36 36.86 -49.21
CA ASP A 63 -47.61 36.12 -48.91
C ASP A 63 -47.88 34.94 -49.86
N ASP A 64 -47.64 35.09 -51.17
CA ASP A 64 -47.70 34.01 -52.15
C ASP A 64 -46.70 32.88 -51.78
N ALA A 65 -45.51 33.22 -51.26
CA ALA A 65 -44.54 32.26 -50.76
C ALA A 65 -44.87 31.73 -49.35
N ARG A 66 -45.59 32.48 -48.49
CA ARG A 66 -46.20 31.93 -47.24
C ARG A 66 -47.17 30.80 -47.56
N ALA A 67 -47.94 30.91 -48.63
CA ALA A 67 -48.90 29.91 -49.07
C ALA A 67 -48.27 28.73 -49.83
N SER A 68 -47.31 29.00 -50.73
CA SER A 68 -46.75 27.98 -51.65
C SER A 68 -45.46 27.30 -51.18
N GLY A 69 -44.65 27.98 -50.36
CA GLY A 69 -43.33 27.52 -49.95
C GLY A 69 -42.20 27.78 -50.96
N ASP A 70 -42.45 28.43 -52.09
CA ASP A 70 -41.43 28.76 -53.11
C ASP A 70 -40.76 30.12 -52.85
N TRP A 71 -39.84 30.12 -51.88
CA TRP A 71 -39.15 31.35 -51.44
C TRP A 71 -37.98 31.77 -52.33
N ALA A 72 -37.49 30.87 -53.20
CA ALA A 72 -36.38 31.17 -54.10
C ALA A 72 -36.79 32.23 -55.15
N ALA A 73 -38.02 32.14 -55.66
CA ALA A 73 -38.59 33.11 -56.58
C ALA A 73 -38.75 34.51 -55.94
N ALA A 74 -39.23 34.57 -54.69
CA ALA A 74 -39.39 35.83 -53.96
C ALA A 74 -38.04 36.52 -53.69
N LEU A 75 -37.03 35.76 -53.24
CA LEU A 75 -35.69 36.28 -52.98
C LEU A 75 -35.01 36.80 -54.26
N ASP A 76 -35.09 36.04 -55.35
CA ASP A 76 -34.51 36.42 -56.63
C ASP A 76 -35.23 37.64 -57.25
N HIS A 77 -36.54 37.79 -57.06
CA HIS A 77 -37.29 38.98 -57.49
C HIS A 77 -36.83 40.24 -56.75
N VAL A 78 -36.79 40.21 -55.41
CA VAL A 78 -36.32 41.34 -54.59
C VAL A 78 -34.85 41.68 -54.90
N THR A 79 -34.01 40.66 -55.07
CA THR A 79 -32.59 40.87 -55.43
C THR A 79 -32.46 41.54 -56.80
N ARG A 80 -33.22 41.09 -57.81
CA ARG A 80 -33.21 41.70 -59.16
C ARG A 80 -33.73 43.14 -59.16
N ALA A 81 -34.76 43.46 -58.36
CA ALA A 81 -35.24 44.82 -58.20
C ALA A 81 -34.18 45.74 -57.55
N LEU A 82 -33.56 45.30 -56.45
CA LEU A 82 -32.48 46.04 -55.78
C LEU A 82 -31.27 46.24 -56.69
N THR A 83 -30.92 45.23 -57.50
CA THR A 83 -29.80 45.32 -58.47
C THR A 83 -30.10 46.30 -59.61
N ARG A 84 -31.37 46.42 -60.02
CA ARG A 84 -31.80 47.28 -61.13
C ARG A 84 -31.88 48.77 -60.77
N PHE A 85 -32.10 49.10 -59.50
CA PHE A 85 -32.41 50.47 -59.05
C PHE A 85 -31.60 50.96 -57.84
N GLY A 86 -30.70 50.14 -57.28
CA GLY A 86 -30.05 50.37 -55.97
C GLY A 86 -28.97 51.45 -55.89
N ASP A 87 -28.48 51.98 -57.02
CA ASP A 87 -27.46 53.04 -57.05
C ASP A 87 -28.00 54.42 -56.59
N HIS A 88 -29.29 54.52 -56.27
CA HIS A 88 -29.96 55.76 -55.90
C HIS A 88 -30.57 55.66 -54.49
N GLN A 89 -30.24 56.62 -53.62
CA GLN A 89 -30.71 56.67 -52.22
C GLN A 89 -32.20 57.03 -52.15
N VAL A 90 -33.09 56.05 -51.92
CA VAL A 90 -34.54 56.28 -51.80
C VAL A 90 -35.18 55.39 -50.73
N ALA A 91 -35.99 55.98 -49.85
CA ALA A 91 -36.62 55.31 -48.69
C ALA A 91 -37.39 53.99 -48.94
N PRO A 92 -37.98 53.69 -50.13
CA PRO A 92 -38.57 52.38 -50.41
C PRO A 92 -37.55 51.23 -50.45
N ILE A 93 -36.29 51.51 -50.80
CA ILE A 93 -35.18 50.53 -50.72
C ILE A 93 -35.00 50.08 -49.27
N ASP A 94 -34.93 51.04 -48.33
CA ASP A 94 -34.75 50.76 -46.90
C ASP A 94 -35.89 49.92 -46.31
N ALA A 95 -37.12 50.14 -46.79
CA ALA A 95 -38.30 49.37 -46.38
C ALA A 95 -38.23 47.92 -46.90
N ALA A 96 -37.98 47.72 -48.19
CA ALA A 96 -37.84 46.38 -48.79
C ALA A 96 -36.69 45.59 -48.14
N LEU A 97 -35.57 46.26 -47.86
CA LEU A 97 -34.41 45.68 -47.17
C LEU A 97 -34.70 45.35 -45.70
N LEU A 98 -35.46 46.19 -44.98
CA LEU A 98 -35.90 45.88 -43.62
C LEU A 98 -36.83 44.67 -43.59
N HIS A 99 -37.75 44.55 -44.55
CA HIS A 99 -38.65 43.41 -44.65
C HIS A 99 -37.89 42.13 -45.01
N LEU A 100 -36.96 42.18 -45.97
CA LEU A 100 -36.03 41.09 -46.26
C LEU A 100 -35.18 40.72 -45.04
N ALA A 101 -34.67 41.70 -44.29
CA ALA A 101 -33.89 41.49 -43.08
C ALA A 101 -34.70 40.76 -42.01
N LEU A 102 -35.92 41.20 -41.73
CA LEU A 102 -36.82 40.60 -40.75
C LEU A 102 -37.25 39.19 -41.18
N PHE A 103 -37.60 39.01 -42.46
CA PHE A 103 -37.94 37.71 -43.05
C PHE A 103 -36.79 36.69 -42.91
N CYS A 104 -35.58 37.02 -43.37
CA CYS A 104 -34.42 36.15 -43.22
C CYS A 104 -34.10 35.89 -41.73
N CYS A 105 -34.40 36.84 -40.85
CA CYS A 105 -34.21 36.70 -39.39
C CYS A 105 -35.30 35.87 -38.68
N GLU A 106 -36.43 35.63 -39.33
CA GLU A 106 -37.45 34.66 -38.89
C GLU A 106 -37.18 33.28 -39.47
N ARG A 107 -36.77 33.19 -40.75
CA ARG A 107 -36.54 31.93 -41.48
C ARG A 107 -35.16 31.30 -41.29
N SER A 108 -34.15 32.04 -40.83
CA SER A 108 -32.86 31.46 -40.37
C SER A 108 -32.98 30.49 -39.19
N ARG A 109 -34.18 30.34 -38.61
CA ARG A 109 -34.56 29.34 -37.60
C ARG A 109 -35.09 28.02 -38.20
N ASP A 110 -35.30 27.93 -39.51
CA ASP A 110 -35.70 26.72 -40.24
C ASP A 110 -34.50 26.26 -41.08
N ASP A 111 -33.95 25.08 -40.75
CA ASP A 111 -32.72 24.56 -41.35
C ASP A 111 -32.77 24.50 -42.90
N ARG A 112 -33.96 24.38 -43.48
CA ARG A 112 -34.17 24.32 -44.94
C ARG A 112 -33.92 25.65 -45.65
N TRP A 113 -34.02 26.75 -44.92
CA TRP A 113 -33.93 28.11 -45.47
C TRP A 113 -32.78 28.91 -44.86
N HIS A 114 -31.93 28.28 -44.04
CA HIS A 114 -30.80 28.92 -43.38
C HIS A 114 -29.81 29.53 -44.40
N ASP A 115 -29.23 28.69 -45.27
CA ASP A 115 -28.24 29.16 -46.25
C ASP A 115 -28.84 30.11 -47.31
N PRO A 116 -30.02 29.85 -47.93
CA PRO A 116 -30.63 30.80 -48.87
C PRO A 116 -30.97 32.16 -48.25
N ALA A 117 -31.43 32.19 -47.00
CA ALA A 117 -31.70 33.43 -46.29
C ALA A 117 -30.41 34.20 -45.98
N LEU A 118 -29.29 33.51 -45.74
CA LEU A 118 -27.98 34.12 -45.50
C LEU A 118 -27.34 34.62 -46.81
N ASP A 119 -27.42 33.87 -47.91
CA ASP A 119 -26.99 34.30 -49.24
C ASP A 119 -27.70 35.59 -49.67
N GLY A 120 -29.02 35.67 -49.40
CA GLY A 120 -29.82 36.87 -49.61
C GLY A 120 -29.38 38.07 -48.75
N LEU A 121 -28.96 37.79 -47.51
CA LEU A 121 -28.47 38.82 -46.58
C LEU A 121 -27.07 39.32 -46.94
N GLU A 122 -26.14 38.45 -47.30
CA GLU A 122 -24.78 38.84 -47.72
C GLU A 122 -24.83 39.70 -49.00
N ARG A 123 -25.69 39.35 -49.95
CA ARG A 123 -25.92 40.16 -51.16
C ARG A 123 -26.56 41.51 -50.83
N ALA A 124 -27.51 41.57 -49.90
CA ALA A 124 -28.10 42.81 -49.43
C ALA A 124 -27.09 43.69 -48.67
N GLU A 125 -26.24 43.11 -47.82
CA GLU A 125 -25.18 43.80 -47.09
C GLU A 125 -24.16 44.42 -48.06
N ALA A 126 -23.73 43.68 -49.09
CA ALA A 126 -22.82 44.15 -50.13
C ALA A 126 -23.38 45.31 -50.98
N LEU A 127 -24.69 45.30 -51.27
CA LEU A 127 -25.38 46.39 -51.97
C LEU A 127 -25.46 47.68 -51.12
N LEU A 128 -25.31 47.59 -49.79
CA LEU A 128 -25.51 48.69 -48.85
C LEU A 128 -24.24 49.25 -48.23
N SER A 129 -23.10 48.57 -48.38
CA SER A 129 -21.78 49.08 -47.95
C SER A 129 -21.38 50.45 -48.54
N ASN A 130 -22.12 50.96 -49.52
CA ASN A 130 -21.94 52.26 -50.17
C ASN A 130 -22.94 53.36 -49.73
N GLN A 131 -23.89 53.08 -48.83
CA GLN A 131 -24.90 54.05 -48.40
C GLN A 131 -24.73 54.49 -46.94
N ASP A 132 -25.09 55.74 -46.66
CA ASP A 132 -24.82 56.43 -45.40
C ASP A 132 -25.68 55.89 -44.22
N ASP A 133 -25.39 56.33 -43.00
CA ASP A 133 -25.66 55.70 -41.68
C ASP A 133 -27.14 55.37 -41.27
N SER A 134 -28.07 55.23 -42.21
CA SER A 134 -29.52 55.20 -42.01
C SER A 134 -30.16 53.79 -41.98
N LEU A 135 -30.08 53.10 -40.83
CA LEU A 135 -31.24 52.53 -40.09
C LEU A 135 -30.76 51.54 -38.99
N PRO A 136 -30.81 51.93 -37.70
CA PRO A 136 -30.50 51.02 -36.58
C PRO A 136 -31.34 49.74 -36.51
N ARG A 137 -32.53 49.71 -37.14
CA ARG A 137 -33.39 48.52 -37.18
C ARG A 137 -32.87 47.44 -38.14
N CYS A 138 -32.37 47.81 -39.31
CA CYS A 138 -31.82 46.88 -40.30
C CYS A 138 -30.56 46.20 -39.77
N ARG A 139 -29.60 47.01 -39.28
CA ARG A 139 -28.37 46.53 -38.60
C ARG A 139 -28.69 45.57 -37.45
N PHE A 140 -29.69 45.87 -36.62
CA PHE A 140 -30.11 44.99 -35.52
C PHE A 140 -30.70 43.65 -36.00
N ALA A 141 -31.52 43.66 -37.06
CA ALA A 141 -32.10 42.45 -37.65
C ALA A 141 -31.02 41.55 -38.28
N TRP A 142 -30.13 42.12 -39.11
CA TRP A 142 -29.01 41.39 -39.72
C TRP A 142 -28.07 40.79 -38.69
N ALA A 143 -27.70 41.56 -37.66
CA ALA A 143 -26.88 41.05 -36.57
C ALA A 143 -27.53 39.85 -35.86
N ARG A 144 -28.87 39.83 -35.75
CA ARG A 144 -29.62 38.68 -35.17
C ARG A 144 -29.57 37.47 -36.10
N SER A 145 -29.64 37.64 -37.42
CA SER A 145 -29.45 36.56 -38.40
C SER A 145 -28.02 35.97 -38.35
N TRP A 146 -27.00 36.82 -38.37
CA TRP A 146 -25.60 36.42 -38.16
C TRP A 146 -25.39 35.71 -36.82
N SER A 147 -26.09 36.11 -35.75
CA SER A 147 -26.07 35.38 -34.47
C SER A 147 -26.68 33.97 -34.58
N TYR A 148 -27.75 33.77 -35.36
CA TYR A 148 -28.30 32.42 -35.57
C TYR A 148 -27.34 31.53 -36.36
N ARG A 149 -26.66 32.05 -37.40
CA ARG A 149 -25.60 31.34 -38.11
C ARG A 149 -24.45 30.94 -37.17
N GLY A 150 -24.03 31.84 -36.31
CA GLY A 150 -23.04 31.52 -35.28
C GLY A 150 -23.48 30.37 -34.37
N HIS A 151 -24.77 30.32 -34.00
CA HIS A 151 -25.31 29.22 -33.20
C HIS A 151 -25.42 27.89 -33.95
N THR A 152 -25.89 27.86 -35.20
CA THR A 152 -25.98 26.63 -36.00
C THR A 152 -24.61 26.03 -36.26
N HIS A 153 -23.64 26.84 -36.69
CA HIS A 153 -22.26 26.43 -36.86
C HIS A 153 -21.66 25.91 -35.53
N ARG A 154 -21.93 26.57 -34.39
CA ARG A 154 -21.46 26.08 -33.08
C ARG A 154 -22.04 24.71 -32.70
N THR A 155 -23.27 24.37 -33.11
CA THR A 155 -23.86 23.05 -32.82
C THR A 155 -23.25 21.89 -33.62
N GLN A 156 -22.47 22.17 -34.67
CA GLN A 156 -21.78 21.14 -35.45
C GLN A 156 -20.47 20.65 -34.78
N ASP A 157 -19.93 21.42 -33.83
CA ASP A 157 -18.78 21.08 -32.96
C ASP A 157 -17.52 20.57 -33.69
N THR A 158 -17.33 20.97 -34.95
CA THR A 158 -16.08 20.72 -35.70
C THR A 158 -15.17 21.95 -35.67
N PRO A 159 -13.84 21.81 -35.75
CA PRO A 159 -12.92 22.96 -35.73
C PRO A 159 -13.22 24.03 -36.80
N SER A 160 -13.63 23.60 -38.00
CA SER A 160 -14.03 24.49 -39.09
C SER A 160 -15.37 25.19 -38.82
N ALA A 161 -16.37 24.48 -38.30
CA ALA A 161 -17.64 25.10 -37.95
C ALA A 161 -17.51 26.04 -36.74
N LEU A 162 -16.71 25.70 -35.74
CA LEU A 162 -16.40 26.59 -34.61
C LEU A 162 -15.63 27.84 -35.04
N ALA A 163 -14.80 27.79 -36.09
CA ALA A 163 -14.18 28.97 -36.66
C ALA A 163 -15.21 29.86 -37.40
N ALA A 164 -16.05 29.26 -38.26
CA ALA A 164 -17.13 29.97 -38.96
C ALA A 164 -18.20 30.54 -38.00
N ALA A 165 -18.40 29.91 -36.84
CA ALA A 165 -19.25 30.43 -35.77
C ALA A 165 -18.69 31.73 -35.18
N VAL A 166 -17.39 31.78 -34.91
CA VAL A 166 -16.71 32.99 -34.42
C VAL A 166 -16.78 34.11 -35.46
N GLU A 167 -16.51 33.83 -36.73
CA GLU A 167 -16.67 34.82 -37.82
C GLU A 167 -18.10 35.36 -37.89
N SER A 168 -19.11 34.49 -37.78
CA SER A 168 -20.52 34.88 -37.77
C SER A 168 -20.86 35.78 -36.58
N PHE A 169 -20.28 35.54 -35.41
CA PHE A 169 -20.45 36.42 -34.25
C PHE A 169 -19.67 37.73 -34.39
N ASP A 170 -18.49 37.74 -35.01
CA ASP A 170 -17.74 38.96 -35.32
C ASP A 170 -18.52 39.89 -36.27
N ARG A 171 -19.19 39.34 -37.29
CA ARG A 171 -20.14 40.09 -38.14
C ARG A 171 -21.33 40.65 -37.34
N ALA A 172 -21.91 39.83 -36.47
CA ALA A 172 -23.01 40.28 -35.59
C ALA A 172 -22.58 41.36 -34.58
N ILE A 173 -21.32 41.37 -34.15
CA ILE A 173 -20.72 42.40 -33.29
C ILE A 173 -20.55 43.70 -34.09
N ALA A 174 -19.88 43.66 -35.24
CA ALA A 174 -19.63 44.84 -36.07
C ALA A 174 -20.92 45.59 -36.47
N LEU A 175 -22.00 44.85 -36.73
CA LEU A 175 -23.34 45.42 -37.00
C LEU A 175 -24.03 46.03 -35.76
N ARG A 176 -23.64 45.63 -34.54
CA ARG A 176 -24.21 46.12 -33.27
C ARG A 176 -23.40 47.23 -32.60
N GLU A 177 -22.10 47.31 -32.84
CA GLU A 177 -21.22 48.35 -32.27
C GLU A 177 -21.66 49.80 -32.57
N PRO A 178 -22.11 50.18 -33.79
CA PRO A 178 -22.55 51.55 -34.08
C PRO A 178 -24.00 51.85 -33.64
N LEU A 179 -24.67 50.97 -32.90
CA LEU A 179 -26.02 51.23 -32.39
C LEU A 179 -26.00 52.16 -31.18
N ASP A 180 -27.09 52.91 -30.98
CA ASP A 180 -27.30 53.75 -29.79
C ASP A 180 -27.33 52.92 -28.48
N LEU A 181 -26.17 52.78 -27.84
CA LEU A 181 -26.00 52.03 -26.59
C LEU A 181 -26.60 52.75 -25.37
N ALA A 182 -27.22 53.94 -25.50
CA ALA A 182 -28.06 54.48 -24.43
C ALA A 182 -29.36 53.65 -24.27
N ARG A 183 -29.77 52.91 -25.31
CA ARG A 183 -30.89 51.98 -25.26
C ARG A 183 -30.46 50.63 -24.65
N PRO A 184 -31.03 50.21 -23.51
CA PRO A 184 -30.62 48.96 -22.85
C PRO A 184 -30.70 47.72 -23.73
N ALA A 185 -31.70 47.65 -24.62
CA ALA A 185 -31.89 46.52 -25.53
C ALA A 185 -30.77 46.36 -26.58
N TYR A 186 -30.22 47.47 -27.10
CA TYR A 186 -29.08 47.40 -28.04
C TYR A 186 -27.78 47.08 -27.30
N ARG A 187 -27.59 47.66 -26.10
CA ARG A 187 -26.46 47.37 -25.21
C ARG A 187 -26.39 45.89 -24.83
N ASP A 188 -27.49 45.29 -24.36
CA ASP A 188 -27.50 43.88 -23.98
C ASP A 188 -27.40 42.93 -25.20
N ALA A 189 -27.96 43.32 -26.36
CA ALA A 189 -27.79 42.55 -27.60
C ALA A 189 -26.32 42.54 -28.08
N LEU A 190 -25.59 43.65 -27.94
CA LEU A 190 -24.15 43.69 -28.23
C LEU A 190 -23.36 42.83 -27.23
N ALA A 191 -23.64 42.93 -25.93
CA ALA A 191 -23.01 42.08 -24.92
C ALA A 191 -23.30 40.58 -25.13
N THR A 192 -24.51 40.24 -25.60
CA THR A 192 -24.88 38.87 -25.98
C THR A 192 -24.09 38.38 -27.19
N ALA A 193 -23.82 39.25 -28.18
CA ALA A 193 -22.96 38.90 -29.33
C ALA A 193 -21.55 38.51 -28.85
N TRP A 194 -20.95 39.34 -27.99
CA TRP A 194 -19.66 39.09 -27.36
C TRP A 194 -19.65 37.83 -26.48
N THR A 195 -20.74 37.55 -25.76
CA THR A 195 -20.90 36.30 -24.98
C THR A 195 -20.89 35.09 -25.91
N ASN A 196 -21.69 35.11 -26.97
CA ASN A 196 -21.79 34.01 -27.92
C ASN A 196 -20.47 33.73 -28.67
N ARG A 197 -19.73 34.80 -29.02
CA ARG A 197 -18.37 34.71 -29.58
C ARG A 197 -17.44 34.00 -28.60
N GLY A 198 -17.47 34.39 -27.33
CA GLY A 198 -16.74 33.73 -26.25
C GLY A 198 -17.09 32.24 -26.14
N ASP A 199 -18.38 31.88 -26.19
CA ASP A 199 -18.84 30.48 -26.10
C ASP A 199 -18.33 29.63 -27.27
N ALA A 200 -18.27 30.20 -28.48
CA ALA A 200 -17.70 29.51 -29.66
C ALA A 200 -16.18 29.36 -29.57
N LEU A 201 -15.46 30.39 -29.11
CA LEU A 201 -14.01 30.33 -28.86
C LEU A 201 -13.67 29.35 -27.74
N GLN A 202 -14.48 29.28 -26.68
CA GLN A 202 -14.29 28.34 -25.58
C GLN A 202 -14.44 26.89 -26.07
N ALA A 203 -15.43 26.60 -26.93
CA ALA A 203 -15.62 25.28 -27.53
C ALA A 203 -14.43 24.85 -28.42
N GLN A 204 -13.68 25.77 -29.03
CA GLN A 204 -12.45 25.42 -29.75
C GLN A 204 -11.34 24.87 -28.84
N GLY A 205 -11.36 25.19 -27.53
CA GLY A 205 -10.47 24.62 -26.51
C GLY A 205 -8.96 24.90 -26.64
N THR A 206 -8.50 25.52 -27.73
CA THR A 206 -7.08 25.85 -27.90
C THR A 206 -6.65 26.97 -26.92
N PRO A 207 -5.39 27.01 -26.44
CA PRO A 207 -4.96 28.04 -25.49
C PRO A 207 -5.16 29.48 -25.99
N SER A 208 -4.98 29.73 -27.29
CA SER A 208 -5.24 31.04 -27.91
C SER A 208 -6.72 31.35 -28.00
N ALA A 209 -7.57 30.38 -28.37
CA ALA A 209 -9.02 30.58 -28.39
C ALA A 209 -9.59 30.79 -26.99
N LEU A 210 -9.11 30.06 -25.98
CA LEU A 210 -9.48 30.27 -24.57
C LEU A 210 -9.07 31.65 -24.05
N ALA A 211 -7.94 32.21 -24.48
CA ALA A 211 -7.56 33.58 -24.16
C ALA A 211 -8.50 34.61 -24.84
N ALA A 212 -8.80 34.43 -26.11
CA ALA A 212 -9.74 35.28 -26.86
C ALA A 212 -11.20 35.15 -26.36
N ALA A 213 -11.57 33.99 -25.80
CA ALA A 213 -12.86 33.80 -25.14
C ALA A 213 -12.97 34.67 -23.89
N VAL A 214 -11.95 34.67 -23.03
CA VAL A 214 -11.87 35.56 -21.84
C VAL A 214 -11.96 37.03 -22.23
N GLU A 215 -11.23 37.46 -23.26
CA GLU A 215 -11.35 38.83 -23.80
C GLU A 215 -12.80 39.13 -24.24
N SER A 216 -13.44 38.21 -24.97
CA SER A 216 -14.81 38.37 -25.43
C SER A 216 -15.81 38.51 -24.27
N TYR A 217 -15.61 37.75 -23.19
CA TYR A 217 -16.42 37.88 -21.98
C TYR A 217 -16.12 39.18 -21.22
N ASP A 218 -14.86 39.63 -21.15
CA ASP A 218 -14.48 40.92 -20.56
C ASP A 218 -15.17 42.10 -21.29
N ARG A 219 -15.26 42.04 -22.63
CA ARG A 219 -16.04 43.00 -23.43
C ARG A 219 -17.53 42.93 -23.08
N ALA A 220 -18.12 41.72 -23.01
CA ALA A 220 -19.52 41.55 -22.63
C ALA A 220 -19.84 42.05 -21.21
N ILE A 221 -18.93 41.86 -20.25
CA ILE A 221 -19.01 42.36 -18.87
C ILE A 221 -19.00 43.89 -18.87
N ALA A 222 -18.00 44.52 -19.49
CA ALA A 222 -17.87 45.98 -19.54
C ALA A 222 -19.08 46.67 -20.19
N ILE A 223 -19.73 46.02 -21.17
CA ILE A 223 -20.95 46.52 -21.81
C ILE A 223 -22.17 46.38 -20.88
N ARG A 224 -22.24 45.34 -20.05
CA ARG A 224 -23.37 45.10 -19.12
C ARG A 224 -23.25 45.82 -17.78
N GLU A 225 -22.03 46.11 -17.30
CA GLU A 225 -21.79 46.69 -15.98
C GLU A 225 -22.53 48.02 -15.70
N PRO A 226 -22.71 48.95 -16.67
CA PRO A 226 -23.45 50.19 -16.45
C PRO A 226 -24.97 50.06 -16.72
N LEU A 227 -25.53 48.85 -16.79
CA LEU A 227 -26.98 48.62 -16.79
C LEU A 227 -27.56 48.78 -15.38
N ASP A 228 -28.84 49.15 -15.28
CA ASP A 228 -29.55 49.18 -14.00
C ASP A 228 -29.65 47.76 -13.39
N LEU A 229 -28.82 47.49 -12.38
CA LEU A 229 -28.77 46.23 -11.65
C LEU A 229 -29.90 46.07 -10.63
N ALA A 230 -30.82 47.04 -10.44
CA ALA A 230 -32.05 46.81 -9.70
C ALA A 230 -33.00 45.85 -10.44
N ARG A 231 -32.84 45.74 -11.76
CA ARG A 231 -33.60 44.81 -12.61
C ARG A 231 -32.99 43.41 -12.55
N PRO A 232 -33.74 42.37 -12.10
CA PRO A 232 -33.20 41.01 -11.95
C PRO A 232 -32.55 40.45 -13.21
N ASP A 233 -33.11 40.72 -14.39
CA ASP A 233 -32.64 40.18 -15.67
C ASP A 233 -31.25 40.71 -16.04
N HIS A 234 -31.01 42.01 -15.89
CA HIS A 234 -29.68 42.61 -16.11
C HIS A 234 -28.63 42.02 -15.16
N ARG A 235 -29.00 41.89 -13.88
CA ARG A 235 -28.12 41.32 -12.85
C ARG A 235 -27.81 39.85 -13.13
N HIS A 236 -28.80 39.08 -13.58
CA HIS A 236 -28.64 37.68 -13.98
C HIS A 236 -27.75 37.53 -15.23
N ALA A 237 -27.95 38.37 -16.25
CA ALA A 237 -27.15 38.36 -17.48
C ALA A 237 -25.68 38.75 -17.24
N LEU A 238 -25.42 39.76 -16.39
CA LEU A 238 -24.05 40.12 -15.98
C LEU A 238 -23.39 38.97 -15.20
N ALA A 239 -24.11 38.32 -14.27
CA ALA A 239 -23.61 37.14 -13.58
C ALA A 239 -23.34 35.95 -14.53
N GLY A 240 -24.12 35.82 -15.61
CA GLY A 240 -23.88 34.88 -16.70
C GLY A 240 -22.52 35.11 -17.37
N ALA A 241 -22.24 36.35 -17.80
CA ALA A 241 -20.96 36.68 -18.43
C ALA A 241 -19.76 36.41 -17.51
N TRP A 242 -19.85 36.75 -16.22
CA TRP A 242 -18.86 36.38 -15.21
C TRP A 242 -18.70 34.87 -15.02
N THR A 243 -19.78 34.08 -15.16
CA THR A 243 -19.72 32.62 -15.10
C THR A 243 -18.96 32.05 -16.30
N ASN A 244 -19.26 32.50 -17.52
CA ASN A 244 -18.62 31.98 -18.73
C ASN A 244 -17.14 32.39 -18.80
N ARG A 245 -16.80 33.60 -18.34
CA ARG A 245 -15.41 34.02 -18.11
C ARG A 245 -14.66 33.06 -17.18
N GLY A 246 -15.29 32.71 -16.05
CA GLY A 246 -14.74 31.74 -15.11
C GLY A 246 -14.49 30.37 -15.75
N LEU A 247 -15.44 29.87 -16.54
CA LEU A 247 -15.33 28.57 -17.22
C LEU A 247 -14.21 28.54 -18.28
N ALA A 248 -14.02 29.63 -19.04
CA ALA A 248 -12.91 29.72 -19.99
C ALA A 248 -11.54 29.84 -19.31
N LEU A 249 -11.45 30.55 -18.18
CA LEU A 249 -10.24 30.60 -17.35
C LEU A 249 -9.94 29.24 -16.69
N GLU A 250 -10.96 28.53 -16.22
CA GLU A 250 -10.84 27.18 -15.66
C GLU A 250 -10.30 26.19 -16.71
N ALA A 251 -10.80 26.26 -17.94
CA ALA A 251 -10.32 25.46 -19.07
C ALA A 251 -8.86 25.74 -19.48
N GLN A 252 -8.30 26.91 -19.17
CA GLN A 252 -6.87 27.18 -19.37
C GLN A 252 -5.97 26.42 -18.38
N GLY A 253 -6.49 26.02 -17.22
CA GLY A 253 -5.82 25.17 -16.23
C GLY A 253 -4.56 25.74 -15.55
N THR A 254 -4.06 26.92 -15.95
CA THR A 254 -2.88 27.53 -15.31
C THR A 254 -3.21 28.02 -13.90
N PRO A 255 -2.27 28.02 -12.93
CA PRO A 255 -2.55 28.47 -11.56
C PRO A 255 -3.09 29.91 -11.47
N SER A 256 -2.61 30.81 -12.34
CA SER A 256 -3.11 32.18 -12.44
C SER A 256 -4.51 32.26 -13.04
N ALA A 257 -4.81 31.48 -14.09
CA ALA A 257 -6.14 31.43 -14.66
C ALA A 257 -7.15 30.80 -13.69
N LEU A 258 -6.78 29.75 -12.96
CA LEU A 258 -7.62 29.15 -11.91
C LEU A 258 -7.91 30.12 -10.76
N ALA A 259 -6.96 30.99 -10.38
CA ALA A 259 -7.21 32.05 -9.40
C ALA A 259 -8.20 33.10 -9.94
N ALA A 260 -8.02 33.55 -11.19
CA ALA A 260 -8.92 34.49 -11.84
C ALA A 260 -10.32 33.90 -12.14
N ALA A 261 -10.42 32.57 -12.32
CA ALA A 261 -11.68 31.86 -12.44
C ALA A 261 -12.48 31.94 -11.14
N VAL A 262 -11.83 31.69 -10.00
CA VAL A 262 -12.45 31.84 -8.67
C VAL A 262 -12.93 33.26 -8.42
N GLU A 263 -12.14 34.28 -8.76
CA GLU A 263 -12.58 35.68 -8.70
C GLU A 263 -13.82 35.92 -9.57
N SER A 264 -13.82 35.42 -10.81
CA SER A 264 -14.95 35.56 -11.73
C SER A 264 -16.22 34.91 -11.18
N TYR A 265 -16.10 33.73 -10.55
CA TYR A 265 -17.22 33.08 -9.88
C TYR A 265 -17.68 33.82 -8.62
N ASP A 266 -16.77 34.41 -7.83
CA ASP A 266 -17.11 35.25 -6.68
C ASP A 266 -17.91 36.50 -7.11
N ARG A 267 -17.56 37.13 -8.24
CA ARG A 267 -18.37 38.22 -8.84
C ARG A 267 -19.75 37.73 -9.30
N ALA A 268 -19.83 36.56 -9.94
CA ALA A 268 -21.10 35.96 -10.35
C ALA A 268 -22.00 35.58 -9.15
N ILE A 269 -21.43 35.10 -8.04
CA ILE A 269 -22.12 34.78 -6.79
C ILE A 269 -22.69 36.06 -6.17
N ALA A 270 -21.87 37.10 -5.99
CA ALA A 270 -22.29 38.37 -5.39
C ALA A 270 -23.45 39.05 -6.17
N LEU A 271 -23.52 38.83 -7.49
CA LEU A 271 -24.65 39.26 -8.34
C LEU A 271 -25.89 38.36 -8.21
N ARG A 272 -25.74 37.08 -7.90
CA ARG A 272 -26.88 36.13 -7.78
C ARG A 272 -27.47 36.05 -6.37
N GLU A 273 -26.69 36.30 -5.31
CA GLU A 273 -27.16 36.25 -3.92
C GLU A 273 -28.37 37.14 -3.60
N PRO A 274 -28.48 38.40 -4.08
CA PRO A 274 -29.61 39.27 -3.76
C PRO A 274 -30.79 39.13 -4.74
N LEU A 275 -30.81 38.07 -5.57
CA LEU A 275 -31.98 37.70 -6.36
C LEU A 275 -33.01 36.97 -5.47
N ASP A 276 -34.29 37.00 -5.86
CA ASP A 276 -35.31 36.21 -5.16
C ASP A 276 -35.06 34.71 -5.34
N LEU A 277 -34.51 34.09 -4.29
CA LEU A 277 -34.21 32.66 -4.22
C LEU A 277 -35.44 31.79 -3.96
N ALA A 278 -36.66 32.33 -3.84
CA ALA A 278 -37.89 31.53 -3.88
C ALA A 278 -38.11 30.91 -5.28
N ARG A 279 -37.66 31.60 -6.33
CA ARG A 279 -37.68 31.12 -7.71
C ARG A 279 -36.57 30.08 -7.94
N SER A 280 -36.95 28.90 -8.42
CA SER A 280 -36.04 27.75 -8.61
C SER A 280 -34.89 28.04 -9.60
N ASN A 281 -35.12 28.84 -10.64
CA ASN A 281 -34.09 29.21 -11.62
C ASN A 281 -32.95 30.03 -10.99
N HIS A 282 -33.27 31.03 -10.15
CA HIS A 282 -32.26 31.82 -9.44
C HIS A 282 -31.48 30.96 -8.44
N ARG A 283 -32.19 30.12 -7.67
CA ARG A 283 -31.59 29.20 -6.71
C ARG A 283 -30.64 28.20 -7.38
N HIS A 284 -31.06 27.62 -8.50
CA HIS A 284 -30.25 26.71 -9.30
C HIS A 284 -29.02 27.40 -9.91
N ALA A 285 -29.18 28.61 -10.47
CA ALA A 285 -28.05 29.37 -11.03
C ALA A 285 -27.03 29.82 -9.96
N LEU A 286 -27.47 30.11 -8.74
CA LEU A 286 -26.57 30.39 -7.61
C LEU A 286 -25.85 29.11 -7.16
N ALA A 287 -26.56 27.97 -7.07
CA ALA A 287 -25.94 26.68 -6.75
C ALA A 287 -24.86 26.29 -7.77
N ALA A 288 -25.14 26.46 -9.07
CA ALA A 288 -24.18 26.21 -10.15
C ALA A 288 -22.93 27.10 -10.04
N ALA A 289 -23.08 28.38 -9.68
CA ALA A 289 -21.92 29.27 -9.46
C ALA A 289 -21.03 28.78 -8.31
N TRP A 290 -21.63 28.34 -7.20
CA TRP A 290 -20.91 27.74 -6.08
C TRP A 290 -20.21 26.42 -6.45
N THR A 291 -20.84 25.57 -7.27
CA THR A 291 -20.20 24.35 -7.81
C THR A 291 -18.99 24.69 -8.68
N ASN A 292 -19.12 25.62 -9.63
CA ASN A 292 -18.03 25.98 -10.53
C ASN A 292 -16.85 26.64 -9.78
N ARG A 293 -17.15 27.51 -8.79
CA ARG A 293 -16.16 28.02 -7.84
C ARG A 293 -15.41 26.88 -7.14
N GLY A 294 -16.15 25.87 -6.68
CA GLY A 294 -15.58 24.66 -6.08
C GLY A 294 -14.64 23.92 -7.04
N ASN A 295 -15.02 23.77 -8.31
CA ASN A 295 -14.21 23.07 -9.32
C ASN A 295 -12.88 23.79 -9.59
N ALA A 296 -12.91 25.10 -9.82
CA ALA A 296 -11.69 25.89 -10.02
C ALA A 296 -10.78 25.88 -8.78
N LEU A 297 -11.33 25.87 -7.56
CA LEU A 297 -10.56 25.68 -6.33
C LEU A 297 -9.97 24.26 -6.21
N ALA A 298 -10.73 23.22 -6.55
CA ALA A 298 -10.26 21.85 -6.50
C ALA A 298 -9.12 21.60 -7.51
N ALA A 299 -9.21 22.19 -8.70
CA ALA A 299 -8.18 22.12 -9.74
C ALA A 299 -6.85 22.79 -9.34
N GLN A 300 -6.84 23.74 -8.39
CA GLN A 300 -5.60 24.30 -7.84
C GLN A 300 -4.82 23.29 -6.98
N GLY A 301 -5.46 22.23 -6.48
CA GLY A 301 -4.84 21.12 -5.75
C GLY A 301 -4.20 21.44 -4.38
N THR A 302 -4.06 22.72 -4.00
CA THR A 302 -3.46 23.07 -2.69
C THR A 302 -4.40 22.67 -1.55
N PRO A 303 -3.88 22.27 -0.36
CA PRO A 303 -4.73 21.91 0.77
C PRO A 303 -5.74 23.00 1.17
N SER A 304 -5.32 24.27 1.10
CA SER A 304 -6.20 25.42 1.37
C SER A 304 -7.30 25.60 0.33
N ALA A 305 -6.99 25.41 -0.96
CA ALA A 305 -7.96 25.49 -2.03
C ALA A 305 -8.93 24.30 -2.01
N LEU A 306 -8.46 23.08 -1.71
CA LEU A 306 -9.31 21.90 -1.51
C LEU A 306 -10.30 22.07 -0.34
N ALA A 307 -9.88 22.69 0.77
CA ALA A 307 -10.78 23.03 1.87
C ALA A 307 -11.84 24.08 1.45
N ALA A 308 -11.42 25.12 0.73
CA ALA A 308 -12.33 26.14 0.20
C ALA A 308 -13.27 25.59 -0.90
N ALA A 309 -12.84 24.58 -1.67
CA ALA A 309 -13.65 23.86 -2.65
C ALA A 309 -14.79 23.11 -1.96
N VAL A 310 -14.48 22.33 -0.91
CA VAL A 310 -15.49 21.63 -0.10
C VAL A 310 -16.51 22.61 0.49
N ALA A 311 -16.07 23.73 1.06
CA ALA A 311 -16.97 24.77 1.57
C ALA A 311 -17.86 25.40 0.47
N SER A 312 -17.35 25.49 -0.76
CA SER A 312 -18.12 25.98 -1.91
C SER A 312 -19.17 24.95 -2.35
N TYR A 313 -18.82 23.66 -2.39
CA TYR A 313 -19.78 22.59 -2.65
C TYR A 313 -20.85 22.46 -1.56
N ASP A 314 -20.49 22.65 -0.28
CA ASP A 314 -21.47 22.67 0.82
C ASP A 314 -22.53 23.77 0.62
N ARG A 315 -22.14 24.95 0.10
CA ARG A 315 -23.08 26.01 -0.28
C ARG A 315 -23.95 25.63 -1.49
N ALA A 316 -23.37 25.01 -2.51
CA ALA A 316 -24.11 24.51 -3.67
C ALA A 316 -25.15 23.44 -3.28
N ILE A 317 -24.77 22.50 -2.42
CA ILE A 317 -25.62 21.44 -1.88
C ILE A 317 -26.79 22.02 -1.08
N ALA A 318 -26.53 22.93 -0.14
CA ALA A 318 -27.58 23.55 0.68
C ALA A 318 -28.62 24.36 -0.14
N LEU A 319 -28.23 24.85 -1.32
CA LEU A 319 -29.14 25.47 -2.29
C LEU A 319 -29.88 24.42 -3.13
N GLY A 320 -29.19 23.36 -3.55
CA GLY A 320 -29.70 22.28 -4.39
C GLY A 320 -30.71 21.37 -3.67
N GLU A 321 -30.51 21.07 -2.38
CA GLU A 321 -31.46 20.32 -1.54
C GLU A 321 -32.83 21.00 -1.41
N ARG A 322 -32.91 22.30 -1.69
CA ARG A 322 -34.15 23.07 -1.70
C ARG A 322 -34.79 23.15 -3.08
N LEU A 323 -34.22 22.53 -4.12
CA LEU A 323 -34.84 22.47 -5.45
C LEU A 323 -35.87 21.34 -5.51
N ASP A 324 -36.79 21.44 -6.47
CA ASP A 324 -37.71 20.34 -6.78
C ASP A 324 -36.93 19.17 -7.41
N LEU A 325 -36.67 18.13 -6.62
CA LEU A 325 -35.95 16.93 -7.04
C LEU A 325 -36.81 15.94 -7.85
N ALA A 326 -38.08 16.24 -8.14
CA ALA A 326 -38.84 15.49 -9.15
C ALA A 326 -38.30 15.75 -10.57
N ARG A 327 -37.65 16.91 -10.78
CA ARG A 327 -36.98 17.26 -12.05
C ARG A 327 -35.60 16.58 -12.14
N PRO A 328 -35.32 15.77 -13.18
CA PRO A 328 -34.04 15.09 -13.34
C PRO A 328 -32.84 16.03 -13.29
N ASP A 329 -32.91 17.19 -13.94
CA ASP A 329 -31.80 18.16 -14.03
C ASP A 329 -31.37 18.67 -12.64
N HIS A 330 -32.33 18.98 -11.77
CA HIS A 330 -32.05 19.42 -10.40
C HIS A 330 -31.41 18.30 -9.57
N ARG A 331 -31.91 17.07 -9.72
CA ARG A 331 -31.38 15.89 -9.04
C ARG A 331 -29.96 15.56 -9.51
N HIS A 332 -29.71 15.65 -10.82
CA HIS A 332 -28.39 15.46 -11.43
C HIS A 332 -27.40 16.54 -10.98
N ALA A 333 -27.80 17.81 -10.97
CA ALA A 333 -26.95 18.91 -10.50
C ALA A 333 -26.57 18.78 -9.01
N LEU A 334 -27.51 18.37 -8.15
CA LEU A 334 -27.23 18.09 -6.74
C LEU A 334 -26.30 16.88 -6.59
N ALA A 335 -26.50 15.82 -7.37
CA ALA A 335 -25.62 14.66 -7.37
C ALA A 335 -24.20 14.99 -7.86
N ALA A 336 -24.06 15.89 -8.83
CA ALA A 336 -22.77 16.39 -9.31
C ALA A 336 -22.04 17.19 -8.22
N ALA A 337 -22.74 18.08 -7.48
CA ALA A 337 -22.14 18.79 -6.35
C ALA A 337 -21.63 17.83 -5.26
N TRP A 338 -22.41 16.79 -4.92
CA TRP A 338 -21.96 15.73 -4.00
C TRP A 338 -20.77 14.91 -4.54
N THR A 339 -20.75 14.57 -5.83
CA THR A 339 -19.61 13.89 -6.48
C THR A 339 -18.35 14.75 -6.42
N ASN A 340 -18.43 16.04 -6.77
CA ASN A 340 -17.26 16.92 -6.83
C ASN A 340 -16.72 17.23 -5.42
N ARG A 341 -17.63 17.34 -4.43
CA ARG A 341 -17.26 17.35 -3.01
C ARG A 341 -16.48 16.09 -2.61
N GLY A 342 -16.95 14.92 -3.04
CA GLY A 342 -16.26 13.65 -2.85
C GLY A 342 -14.86 13.63 -3.44
N ILE A 343 -14.70 14.13 -4.68
CA ILE A 343 -13.39 14.24 -5.36
C ILE A 343 -12.44 15.17 -4.58
N ALA A 344 -12.89 16.37 -4.23
CA ALA A 344 -12.07 17.33 -3.49
C ALA A 344 -11.67 16.84 -2.10
N LEU A 345 -12.57 16.11 -1.40
CA LEU A 345 -12.25 15.46 -0.14
C LEU A 345 -11.26 14.30 -0.32
N ALA A 346 -11.42 13.47 -1.34
CA ALA A 346 -10.48 12.38 -1.60
C ALA A 346 -9.06 12.90 -1.92
N ALA A 347 -8.97 14.01 -2.67
CA ALA A 347 -7.71 14.68 -2.98
C ALA A 347 -6.98 15.28 -1.75
N GLN A 348 -7.68 15.56 -0.64
CA GLN A 348 -7.02 15.98 0.61
C GLN A 348 -6.23 14.84 1.28
N GLY A 349 -6.48 13.57 0.93
CA GLY A 349 -5.72 12.40 1.39
C GLY A 349 -5.88 12.02 2.87
N THR A 350 -6.26 12.94 3.76
CA THR A 350 -6.68 12.61 5.13
C THR A 350 -7.99 11.78 5.08
N PRO A 351 -8.21 10.74 5.89
CA PRO A 351 -9.44 9.96 5.86
C PRO A 351 -10.63 10.46 6.64
N SER A 352 -10.51 11.49 7.46
CA SER A 352 -11.66 12.37 7.66
C SER A 352 -12.17 12.86 6.32
N ALA A 353 -11.27 13.33 5.44
CA ALA A 353 -11.67 13.63 4.08
C ALA A 353 -12.03 12.38 3.26
N LEU A 354 -11.27 11.28 3.23
CA LEU A 354 -11.61 10.07 2.44
C LEU A 354 -12.91 9.40 2.87
N ALA A 355 -13.28 9.39 4.15
CA ALA A 355 -14.51 8.79 4.61
C ALA A 355 -15.69 9.76 4.51
N ALA A 356 -15.48 11.07 4.68
CA ALA A 356 -16.45 12.08 4.24
C ALA A 356 -16.63 12.08 2.71
N ALA A 357 -15.61 11.70 1.93
CA ALA A 357 -15.70 11.51 0.48
C ALA A 357 -16.60 10.31 0.16
N VAL A 358 -16.38 9.16 0.80
CA VAL A 358 -17.28 8.00 0.70
C VAL A 358 -18.72 8.38 1.02
N ALA A 359 -18.97 9.08 2.13
CA ALA A 359 -20.30 9.57 2.48
C ALA A 359 -20.88 10.55 1.43
N SER A 360 -20.04 11.35 0.77
CA SER A 360 -20.44 12.24 -0.32
C SER A 360 -20.80 11.46 -1.59
N TYR A 361 -20.05 10.41 -1.92
CA TYR A 361 -20.38 9.50 -3.02
C TYR A 361 -21.64 8.69 -2.73
N ASP A 362 -21.86 8.20 -1.51
CA ASP A 362 -23.10 7.52 -1.11
C ASP A 362 -24.33 8.42 -1.32
N ARG A 363 -24.23 9.72 -1.00
CA ARG A 363 -25.29 10.72 -1.31
C ARG A 363 -25.48 10.92 -2.82
N ALA A 364 -24.39 11.00 -3.58
CA ALA A 364 -24.43 11.15 -5.03
C ALA A 364 -25.00 9.90 -5.74
N ILE A 365 -24.77 8.70 -5.20
CA ILE A 365 -25.33 7.42 -5.66
C ILE A 365 -26.85 7.41 -5.40
N ALA A 366 -27.28 7.67 -4.17
CA ALA A 366 -28.71 7.69 -3.81
C ALA A 366 -29.55 8.71 -4.61
N LEU A 367 -28.92 9.80 -5.09
CA LEU A 367 -29.56 10.76 -5.99
C LEU A 367 -29.60 10.30 -7.46
N ARG A 368 -28.70 9.41 -7.89
CA ARG A 368 -28.63 8.92 -9.28
C ARG A 368 -29.37 7.59 -9.49
N GLU A 369 -29.46 6.73 -8.48
CA GLU A 369 -30.19 5.45 -8.55
C GLU A 369 -31.64 5.57 -9.10
N PRO A 370 -32.43 6.60 -8.74
CA PRO A 370 -33.81 6.74 -9.25
C PRO A 370 -33.91 7.47 -10.60
N LEU A 371 -32.80 7.63 -11.33
CA LEU A 371 -32.79 8.15 -12.70
C LEU A 371 -33.06 7.02 -13.71
N ASP A 372 -33.57 7.40 -14.88
CA ASP A 372 -33.76 6.46 -16.00
C ASP A 372 -32.42 5.94 -16.51
N LEU A 373 -32.04 4.72 -16.10
CA LEU A 373 -30.81 4.04 -16.49
C LEU A 373 -30.85 3.44 -17.91
N ALA A 374 -31.93 3.63 -18.70
CA ALA A 374 -31.89 3.35 -20.13
C ALA A 374 -31.07 4.41 -20.89
N ARG A 375 -30.92 5.62 -20.33
CA ARG A 375 -30.01 6.66 -20.83
C ARG A 375 -28.55 6.32 -20.47
N PRO A 376 -27.63 6.24 -21.46
CA PRO A 376 -26.21 5.97 -21.20
C PRO A 376 -25.58 6.94 -20.20
N ASP A 377 -25.85 8.24 -20.31
CA ASP A 377 -25.23 9.28 -19.47
C ASP A 377 -25.65 9.18 -17.99
N HIS A 378 -26.91 8.79 -17.73
CA HIS A 378 -27.37 8.52 -16.37
C HIS A 378 -26.64 7.30 -15.79
N ARG A 379 -26.53 6.22 -16.58
CA ARG A 379 -25.87 4.97 -16.17
C ARG A 379 -24.38 5.17 -15.92
N ASP A 380 -23.66 5.83 -16.82
CA ASP A 380 -22.24 6.12 -16.66
C ASP A 380 -21.97 7.11 -15.52
N SER A 381 -22.82 8.13 -15.32
CA SER A 381 -22.66 9.04 -14.17
C SER A 381 -22.92 8.37 -12.81
N LEU A 382 -23.77 7.34 -12.75
CA LEU A 382 -23.92 6.48 -11.57
C LEU A 382 -22.71 5.58 -11.38
N ALA A 383 -22.20 4.99 -12.46
CA ALA A 383 -20.99 4.16 -12.45
C ALA A 383 -19.75 4.94 -12.01
N ALA A 384 -19.59 6.19 -12.47
CA ALA A 384 -18.52 7.10 -12.04
C ALA A 384 -18.61 7.44 -10.54
N ALA A 385 -19.82 7.53 -9.96
CA ALA A 385 -19.98 7.74 -8.52
C ALA A 385 -19.55 6.50 -7.72
N TRP A 386 -19.87 5.29 -8.20
CA TRP A 386 -19.37 4.03 -7.64
C TRP A 386 -17.85 3.88 -7.78
N ASN A 387 -17.27 4.27 -8.93
CA ASN A 387 -15.81 4.30 -9.12
C ASN A 387 -15.12 5.25 -8.13
N GLY A 388 -15.65 6.48 -7.99
CA GLY A 388 -15.14 7.48 -7.05
C GLY A 388 -15.20 6.99 -5.60
N ARG A 389 -16.32 6.36 -5.21
CA ARG A 389 -16.46 5.67 -3.92
C ARG A 389 -15.39 4.60 -3.75
N GLY A 390 -15.20 3.74 -4.75
CA GLY A 390 -14.16 2.72 -4.76
C GLY A 390 -12.75 3.28 -4.60
N ASN A 391 -12.42 4.38 -5.28
CA ASN A 391 -11.11 5.02 -5.20
C ASN A 391 -10.85 5.64 -3.81
N ALA A 392 -11.85 6.33 -3.24
CA ALA A 392 -11.75 6.88 -1.88
C ALA A 392 -11.67 5.77 -0.82
N LEU A 393 -12.33 4.64 -1.04
CA LEU A 393 -12.19 3.45 -0.22
C LEU A 393 -10.79 2.83 -0.37
N TRP A 394 -10.32 2.56 -1.58
CA TRP A 394 -8.98 2.01 -1.83
C TRP A 394 -7.87 2.85 -1.16
N ALA A 395 -7.95 4.17 -1.27
CA ALA A 395 -7.00 5.10 -0.66
C ALA A 395 -7.02 5.14 0.88
N GLN A 396 -8.09 4.66 1.55
CA GLN A 396 -8.05 4.47 3.01
C GLN A 396 -7.05 3.36 3.41
N GLY A 397 -6.72 2.43 2.50
CA GLY A 397 -5.65 1.43 2.60
C GLY A 397 -5.88 0.31 3.63
N THR A 398 -6.74 0.55 4.61
CA THR A 398 -7.32 -0.48 5.47
C THR A 398 -7.81 -1.65 4.62
N PRO A 399 -7.69 -2.92 5.05
CA PRO A 399 -8.10 -4.02 4.19
C PRO A 399 -9.63 -4.08 3.98
N SER A 400 -10.36 -3.06 4.44
CA SER A 400 -11.81 -2.98 4.43
C SER A 400 -12.27 -2.14 3.31
N ALA A 401 -11.72 -0.94 3.31
CA ALA A 401 -11.95 -0.04 2.25
C ALA A 401 -11.41 -0.70 0.97
N LEU A 402 -10.43 -1.63 1.06
CA LEU A 402 -10.16 -2.59 -0.01
C LEU A 402 -11.35 -3.49 -0.43
N ALA A 403 -11.99 -4.31 0.43
CA ALA A 403 -13.06 -5.19 -0.07
C ALA A 403 -14.39 -4.46 -0.40
N ALA A 404 -14.72 -3.35 0.28
CA ALA A 404 -15.81 -2.47 -0.17
C ALA A 404 -15.43 -1.65 -1.41
N ALA A 405 -14.14 -1.39 -1.67
CA ALA A 405 -13.72 -0.84 -2.95
C ALA A 405 -13.97 -1.87 -4.06
N VAL A 406 -13.61 -3.14 -3.84
CA VAL A 406 -13.96 -4.24 -4.75
C VAL A 406 -15.46 -4.29 -5.00
N GLU A 407 -16.31 -4.28 -3.96
CA GLU A 407 -17.78 -4.21 -4.14
C GLU A 407 -18.19 -2.96 -4.97
N SER A 408 -17.59 -1.80 -4.70
CA SER A 408 -17.91 -0.56 -5.42
C SER A 408 -17.48 -0.63 -6.89
N TYR A 409 -16.36 -1.26 -7.20
CA TYR A 409 -15.91 -1.51 -8.57
C TYR A 409 -16.74 -2.58 -9.26
N ASP A 410 -17.23 -3.61 -8.55
CA ASP A 410 -18.18 -4.59 -9.08
C ASP A 410 -19.49 -3.91 -9.49
N ARG A 411 -20.00 -2.93 -8.71
CA ARG A 411 -21.17 -2.12 -9.07
C ARG A 411 -20.91 -1.22 -10.29
N ASP A 412 -19.73 -0.60 -10.36
CA ASP A 412 -19.29 0.20 -11.50
C ASP A 412 -19.22 -0.64 -12.80
N ILE A 413 -18.54 -1.79 -12.74
CA ILE A 413 -18.43 -2.76 -13.84
C ILE A 413 -19.83 -3.17 -14.33
N ALA A 414 -20.71 -3.61 -13.44
CA ALA A 414 -22.08 -4.03 -13.80
C ALA A 414 -22.93 -2.91 -14.43
N LEU A 415 -22.62 -1.63 -14.14
CA LEU A 415 -23.26 -0.48 -14.78
C LEU A 415 -22.64 -0.14 -16.14
N ARG A 416 -21.36 -0.45 -16.37
CA ARG A 416 -20.65 -0.13 -17.62
C ARG A 416 -20.68 -1.24 -18.67
N GLU A 417 -20.77 -2.50 -18.26
CA GLU A 417 -20.89 -3.65 -19.18
C GLU A 417 -22.00 -3.50 -20.24
N PRO A 418 -23.22 -2.98 -19.93
CA PRO A 418 -24.29 -2.86 -20.92
C PRO A 418 -24.26 -1.54 -21.72
N LEU A 419 -23.14 -0.80 -21.70
CA LEU A 419 -22.94 0.39 -22.54
C LEU A 419 -22.41 0.00 -23.94
N ASP A 420 -22.54 0.93 -24.88
CA ASP A 420 -22.01 0.78 -26.24
C ASP A 420 -20.47 0.81 -26.23
N LEU A 421 -19.85 -0.36 -26.07
CA LEU A 421 -18.39 -0.52 -26.07
C LEU A 421 -17.75 -0.31 -27.45
N ALA A 422 -18.50 0.01 -28.52
CA ALA A 422 -17.89 0.54 -29.76
C ALA A 422 -17.34 1.96 -29.54
N ARG A 423 -17.85 2.69 -28.54
CA ARG A 423 -17.32 3.99 -28.11
C ARG A 423 -16.07 3.79 -27.26
N PRO A 424 -14.89 4.29 -27.67
CA PRO A 424 -13.64 4.09 -26.93
C PRO A 424 -13.70 4.56 -25.46
N ALA A 425 -14.43 5.64 -25.18
CA ALA A 425 -14.58 6.19 -23.83
C ALA A 425 -15.26 5.20 -22.85
N TYR A 426 -16.37 4.56 -23.25
CA TYR A 426 -17.04 3.57 -22.40
C TYR A 426 -16.20 2.30 -22.23
N ARG A 427 -15.49 1.87 -23.30
CA ARG A 427 -14.59 0.72 -23.25
C ARG A 427 -13.41 0.94 -22.29
N ASP A 428 -12.73 2.09 -22.36
CA ASP A 428 -11.61 2.40 -21.47
C ASP A 428 -12.07 2.70 -20.04
N ALA A 429 -13.26 3.31 -19.84
CA ALA A 429 -13.85 3.50 -18.51
C ALA A 429 -14.17 2.16 -17.82
N LEU A 430 -14.68 1.16 -18.56
CA LEU A 430 -14.87 -0.21 -18.05
C LEU A 430 -13.51 -0.88 -17.76
N ALA A 431 -12.51 -0.71 -18.62
CA ALA A 431 -11.16 -1.22 -18.37
C ALA A 431 -10.49 -0.59 -17.14
N ALA A 432 -10.75 0.70 -16.88
CA ALA A 432 -10.29 1.40 -15.69
C ALA A 432 -10.97 0.86 -14.42
N ALA A 433 -12.27 0.56 -14.46
CA ALA A 433 -12.99 -0.09 -13.36
C ALA A 433 -12.36 -1.46 -13.01
N TRP A 434 -12.11 -2.30 -14.01
CA TRP A 434 -11.40 -3.57 -13.85
C TRP A 434 -9.95 -3.40 -13.33
N THR A 435 -9.23 -2.39 -13.81
CA THR A 435 -7.88 -2.07 -13.31
C THR A 435 -7.92 -1.70 -11.83
N ASN A 436 -8.88 -0.87 -11.42
CA ASN A 436 -9.01 -0.41 -10.04
C ASN A 436 -9.48 -1.54 -9.10
N ARG A 437 -10.37 -2.43 -9.57
CA ARG A 437 -10.71 -3.68 -8.89
C ARG A 437 -9.48 -4.54 -8.64
N GLY A 438 -8.65 -4.74 -9.68
CA GLY A 438 -7.37 -5.45 -9.56
C GLY A 438 -6.42 -4.80 -8.55
N ASN A 439 -6.31 -3.47 -8.54
CA ASN A 439 -5.48 -2.72 -7.60
C ASN A 439 -5.94 -2.90 -6.15
N ALA A 440 -7.26 -2.96 -5.90
CA ALA A 440 -7.82 -3.18 -4.58
C ALA A 440 -7.68 -4.63 -4.11
N LEU A 441 -7.84 -5.61 -5.00
CA LEU A 441 -7.59 -7.02 -4.71
C LEU A 441 -6.10 -7.29 -4.43
N TRP A 442 -5.20 -6.73 -5.25
CA TRP A 442 -3.75 -6.84 -5.03
C TRP A 442 -3.34 -6.32 -3.65
N ALA A 443 -3.88 -5.16 -3.24
CA ALA A 443 -3.58 -4.56 -1.95
C ALA A 443 -4.08 -5.39 -0.74
N GLN A 444 -5.01 -6.33 -0.93
CA GLN A 444 -5.43 -7.26 0.14
C GLN A 444 -4.37 -8.34 0.39
N GLY A 445 -3.51 -8.66 -0.59
CA GLY A 445 -2.35 -9.54 -0.46
C GLY A 445 -2.62 -11.02 -0.17
N THR A 446 -3.88 -11.44 0.02
CA THR A 446 -4.20 -12.86 0.22
C THR A 446 -4.02 -13.65 -1.09
N PRO A 447 -3.67 -14.95 -1.05
CA PRO A 447 -3.48 -15.74 -2.26
C PRO A 447 -4.70 -15.75 -3.20
N SER A 448 -5.91 -15.80 -2.66
CA SER A 448 -7.15 -15.72 -3.44
C SER A 448 -7.39 -14.33 -4.03
N ALA A 449 -7.12 -13.25 -3.30
CA ALA A 449 -7.22 -11.90 -3.84
C ALA A 449 -6.15 -11.62 -4.90
N LEU A 450 -4.93 -12.15 -4.74
CA LEU A 450 -3.88 -12.06 -5.76
C LEU A 450 -4.25 -12.81 -7.06
N ALA A 451 -4.95 -13.94 -6.98
CA ALA A 451 -5.49 -14.62 -8.16
C ALA A 451 -6.60 -13.78 -8.83
N ALA A 452 -7.60 -13.33 -8.07
CA ALA A 452 -8.69 -12.49 -8.58
C ALA A 452 -8.20 -11.12 -9.11
N ALA A 453 -7.07 -10.61 -8.61
CA ALA A 453 -6.42 -9.42 -9.14
C ALA A 453 -5.90 -9.66 -10.57
N VAL A 454 -5.25 -10.81 -10.82
CA VAL A 454 -4.79 -11.20 -12.16
C VAL A 454 -5.97 -11.31 -13.14
N GLU A 455 -7.06 -11.98 -12.75
CA GLU A 455 -8.29 -12.06 -13.57
C GLU A 455 -8.87 -10.67 -13.90
N SER A 456 -8.79 -9.74 -12.94
CA SER A 456 -9.25 -8.36 -13.13
C SER A 456 -8.36 -7.58 -14.11
N TYR A 457 -7.04 -7.78 -14.06
CA TYR A 457 -6.12 -7.18 -15.04
C TYR A 457 -6.22 -7.82 -16.42
N ASP A 458 -6.45 -9.13 -16.51
CA ASP A 458 -6.72 -9.83 -17.78
C ASP A 458 -7.99 -9.26 -18.46
N SER A 459 -9.03 -8.99 -17.67
CA SER A 459 -10.25 -8.33 -18.16
C SER A 459 -9.98 -6.89 -18.65
N ALA A 460 -9.14 -6.13 -17.93
CA ALA A 460 -8.74 -4.77 -18.34
C ALA A 460 -7.85 -4.77 -19.60
N ILE A 461 -7.00 -5.79 -19.78
CA ILE A 461 -6.15 -6.00 -20.96
C ILE A 461 -7.03 -6.27 -22.19
N ALA A 462 -7.93 -7.25 -22.12
CA ALA A 462 -8.82 -7.62 -23.21
C ALA A 462 -9.72 -6.46 -23.69
N LEU A 463 -10.11 -5.56 -22.78
CA LEU A 463 -10.85 -4.34 -23.12
C LEU A 463 -9.98 -3.25 -23.79
N ARG A 464 -8.67 -3.22 -23.55
CA ARG A 464 -7.76 -2.20 -24.10
C ARG A 464 -7.01 -2.61 -25.36
N GLU A 465 -6.78 -3.90 -25.58
CA GLU A 465 -6.19 -4.43 -26.83
C GLU A 465 -6.85 -3.92 -28.11
N PRO A 466 -8.20 -3.86 -28.25
CA PRO A 466 -8.85 -3.36 -29.46
C PRO A 466 -9.02 -1.84 -29.52
N LEU A 467 -8.28 -1.06 -28.71
CA LEU A 467 -8.22 0.40 -28.80
C LEU A 467 -7.16 0.86 -29.82
N ASP A 468 -7.29 2.10 -30.28
CA ASP A 468 -6.33 2.74 -31.18
C ASP A 468 -4.99 3.01 -30.46
N LEU A 469 -4.07 2.04 -30.52
CA LEU A 469 -2.75 2.13 -29.91
C LEU A 469 -1.80 3.12 -30.62
N ALA A 470 -2.22 3.83 -31.69
CA ALA A 470 -1.48 4.99 -32.18
C ALA A 470 -1.59 6.17 -31.20
N ARG A 471 -2.62 6.18 -30.33
CA ARG A 471 -2.77 7.15 -29.23
C ARG A 471 -1.89 6.71 -28.04
N PRO A 472 -0.90 7.53 -27.62
CA PRO A 472 0.00 7.16 -26.52
C PRO A 472 -0.71 6.82 -25.21
N ALA A 473 -1.84 7.48 -24.92
CA ALA A 473 -2.62 7.25 -23.71
C ALA A 473 -3.18 5.82 -23.62
N TYR A 474 -3.81 5.30 -24.68
CA TYR A 474 -4.32 3.92 -24.69
C TYR A 474 -3.20 2.89 -24.65
N ARG A 475 -2.07 3.16 -25.33
CA ARG A 475 -0.89 2.29 -25.31
C ARG A 475 -0.28 2.17 -23.91
N ASP A 476 -0.08 3.29 -23.20
CA ASP A 476 0.47 3.26 -21.84
C ASP A 476 -0.55 2.75 -20.79
N ALA A 477 -1.85 2.97 -21.00
CA ALA A 477 -2.90 2.37 -20.16
C ALA A 477 -2.94 0.83 -20.28
N LEU A 478 -2.75 0.29 -21.49
CA LEU A 478 -2.59 -1.16 -21.71
C LEU A 478 -1.29 -1.68 -21.08
N ALA A 479 -0.16 -0.97 -21.25
CA ALA A 479 1.11 -1.32 -20.63
C ALA A 479 1.05 -1.30 -19.08
N THR A 480 0.23 -0.40 -18.52
CA THR A 480 -0.03 -0.31 -17.07
C THR A 480 -0.81 -1.52 -16.58
N ALA A 481 -1.84 -1.97 -17.29
CA ALA A 481 -2.58 -3.19 -16.94
C ALA A 481 -1.64 -4.43 -16.94
N TRP A 482 -0.81 -4.59 -17.97
CA TRP A 482 0.24 -5.62 -18.03
C TRP A 482 1.26 -5.51 -16.87
N THR A 483 1.69 -4.29 -16.53
CA THR A 483 2.59 -4.05 -15.39
C THR A 483 1.95 -4.51 -14.09
N ASN A 484 0.67 -4.18 -13.86
CA ASN A 484 -0.02 -4.50 -12.62
C ASN A 484 -0.34 -6.00 -12.52
N ARG A 485 -0.66 -6.66 -13.64
CA ARG A 485 -0.73 -8.12 -13.75
C ARG A 485 0.58 -8.78 -13.31
N GLY A 486 1.71 -8.32 -13.84
CA GLY A 486 3.03 -8.80 -13.45
C GLY A 486 3.35 -8.60 -11.96
N ILE A 487 2.88 -7.49 -11.37
CA ILE A 487 3.04 -7.22 -9.93
C ILE A 487 2.22 -8.20 -9.08
N ALA A 488 0.97 -8.47 -9.45
CA ALA A 488 0.13 -9.44 -8.74
C ALA A 488 0.66 -10.88 -8.86
N LEU A 489 1.13 -11.28 -10.04
CA LEU A 489 1.78 -12.58 -10.26
C LEU A 489 3.08 -12.71 -9.45
N ALA A 490 3.95 -11.70 -9.47
CA ALA A 490 5.20 -11.74 -8.70
C ALA A 490 4.96 -11.83 -7.18
N ALA A 491 3.88 -11.23 -6.68
CA ALA A 491 3.48 -11.30 -5.28
C ALA A 491 2.99 -12.70 -4.83
N GLN A 492 2.60 -13.59 -5.77
CA GLN A 492 2.24 -14.98 -5.44
C GLN A 492 3.49 -15.84 -5.14
N GLY A 493 4.67 -15.44 -5.62
CA GLY A 493 5.96 -16.05 -5.29
C GLY A 493 6.22 -17.47 -5.81
N THR A 494 5.25 -18.13 -6.45
CA THR A 494 5.44 -19.47 -7.02
C THR A 494 6.31 -19.40 -8.30
N PRO A 495 7.09 -20.44 -8.64
CA PRO A 495 7.92 -20.43 -9.85
C PRO A 495 7.14 -20.17 -11.14
N SER A 496 5.92 -20.72 -11.26
CA SER A 496 5.04 -20.49 -12.41
C SER A 496 4.49 -19.06 -12.47
N ALA A 497 4.07 -18.50 -11.32
CA ALA A 497 3.63 -17.11 -11.28
C ALA A 497 4.79 -16.12 -11.53
N LEU A 498 6.00 -16.43 -11.06
CA LEU A 498 7.20 -15.64 -11.36
C LEU A 498 7.58 -15.69 -12.84
N ALA A 499 7.34 -16.80 -13.55
CA ALA A 499 7.54 -16.88 -15.00
C ALA A 499 6.48 -16.03 -15.74
N ALA A 500 5.20 -16.21 -15.43
CA ALA A 500 4.11 -15.41 -16.02
C ALA A 500 4.21 -13.90 -15.68
N ALA A 501 4.82 -13.54 -14.55
CA ALA A 501 5.13 -12.17 -14.20
C ALA A 501 6.15 -11.56 -15.19
N VAL A 502 7.20 -12.29 -15.55
CA VAL A 502 8.20 -11.86 -16.53
C VAL A 502 7.56 -11.64 -17.90
N GLU A 503 6.73 -12.57 -18.38
CA GLU A 503 5.96 -12.43 -19.63
C GLU A 503 5.05 -11.18 -19.62
N SER A 504 4.45 -10.87 -18.47
CA SER A 504 3.61 -9.69 -18.29
C SER A 504 4.43 -8.39 -18.34
N TYR A 505 5.63 -8.38 -17.75
CA TYR A 505 6.54 -7.24 -17.84
C TYR A 505 7.14 -7.08 -19.24
N ASP A 506 7.44 -8.16 -19.95
CA ASP A 506 7.90 -8.13 -21.34
C ASP A 506 6.83 -7.53 -22.27
N SER A 507 5.56 -7.88 -22.05
CA SER A 507 4.42 -7.27 -22.74
C SER A 507 4.29 -5.76 -22.45
N ALA A 508 4.48 -5.35 -21.19
CA ALA A 508 4.47 -3.94 -20.81
C ALA A 508 5.67 -3.14 -21.36
N ILE A 509 6.84 -3.77 -21.48
CA ILE A 509 8.06 -3.20 -22.08
C ILE A 509 7.83 -2.95 -23.58
N ALA A 510 7.38 -3.97 -24.32
CA ALA A 510 7.13 -3.86 -25.77
C ALA A 510 6.10 -2.76 -26.13
N LEU A 511 5.13 -2.50 -25.26
CA LEU A 511 4.17 -1.41 -25.41
C LEU A 511 4.77 -0.02 -25.11
N ARG A 512 5.80 0.07 -24.27
CA ARG A 512 6.42 1.35 -23.85
C ARG A 512 7.65 1.75 -24.65
N GLU A 513 8.39 0.80 -25.20
CA GLU A 513 9.58 1.08 -26.03
C GLU A 513 9.32 2.06 -27.21
N PRO A 514 8.18 2.01 -27.94
CA PRO A 514 7.91 2.93 -29.04
C PRO A 514 7.16 4.21 -28.61
N LEU A 515 7.16 4.55 -27.31
CA LEU A 515 6.68 5.85 -26.82
C LEU A 515 7.78 6.91 -26.88
N ASP A 516 7.38 8.18 -26.83
CA ASP A 516 8.28 9.33 -26.78
C ASP A 516 9.04 9.40 -25.44
N LEU A 517 10.22 8.76 -25.37
CA LEU A 517 11.05 8.68 -24.17
C LEU A 517 11.71 10.02 -23.78
N ALA A 518 11.59 11.08 -24.59
CA ALA A 518 11.94 12.43 -24.14
C ALA A 518 10.97 12.92 -23.04
N ARG A 519 9.78 12.32 -22.92
CA ARG A 519 8.85 12.55 -21.81
C ARG A 519 9.30 11.71 -20.59
N PRO A 520 9.63 12.34 -19.45
CA PRO A 520 10.13 11.60 -18.28
C PRO A 520 9.18 10.48 -17.82
N ALA A 521 7.87 10.72 -17.86
CA ALA A 521 6.86 9.74 -17.43
C ALA A 521 6.96 8.39 -18.18
N TYR A 522 7.12 8.39 -19.51
CA TYR A 522 7.21 7.15 -20.29
C TYR A 522 8.55 6.43 -20.09
N ARG A 523 9.66 7.20 -20.02
CA ARG A 523 11.00 6.69 -19.72
C ARG A 523 11.08 6.06 -18.32
N ASP A 524 10.52 6.72 -17.31
CA ASP A 524 10.50 6.23 -15.93
C ASP A 524 9.58 5.00 -15.79
N ALA A 525 8.43 4.97 -16.47
CA ALA A 525 7.54 3.81 -16.49
C ALA A 525 8.17 2.59 -17.19
N LEU A 526 8.93 2.80 -18.27
CA LEU A 526 9.71 1.76 -18.94
C LEU A 526 10.85 1.25 -18.04
N ALA A 527 11.60 2.15 -17.38
CA ALA A 527 12.64 1.76 -16.42
C ALA A 527 12.07 0.99 -15.21
N SER A 528 10.88 1.37 -14.74
CA SER A 528 10.18 0.63 -13.69
C SER A 528 9.75 -0.76 -14.16
N ALA A 529 9.33 -0.94 -15.42
CA ALA A 529 8.97 -2.26 -15.94
C ALA A 529 10.21 -3.18 -16.01
N TRP A 530 11.33 -2.69 -16.53
CA TRP A 530 12.62 -3.39 -16.52
C TRP A 530 13.09 -3.75 -15.10
N THR A 531 12.96 -2.84 -14.14
CA THR A 531 13.33 -3.11 -12.73
C THR A 531 12.44 -4.21 -12.12
N LYS A 532 11.13 -4.18 -12.37
CA LYS A 532 10.18 -5.19 -11.87
C LYS A 532 10.41 -6.56 -12.52
N ARG A 533 10.73 -6.59 -13.81
CA ARG A 533 11.17 -7.80 -14.53
C ARG A 533 12.42 -8.40 -13.90
N GLY A 534 13.45 -7.58 -13.65
CA GLY A 534 14.67 -7.99 -12.96
C GLY A 534 14.40 -8.56 -11.57
N ASN A 535 13.48 -7.95 -10.81
CA ASN A 535 13.08 -8.44 -9.49
C ASN A 535 12.43 -9.83 -9.55
N ALA A 536 11.49 -10.05 -10.49
CA ALA A 536 10.84 -11.35 -10.68
C ALA A 536 11.84 -12.44 -11.10
N LEU A 537 12.75 -12.12 -12.04
CA LEU A 537 13.83 -13.01 -12.46
C LEU A 537 14.79 -13.34 -11.30
N ARG A 538 15.18 -12.35 -10.49
CA ARG A 538 16.03 -12.57 -9.31
C ARG A 538 15.34 -13.48 -8.27
N ALA A 539 14.03 -13.37 -8.11
CA ALA A 539 13.25 -14.23 -7.21
C ALA A 539 13.15 -15.69 -7.67
N GLN A 540 13.33 -15.99 -8.96
CA GLN A 540 13.43 -17.37 -9.47
C GLN A 540 14.74 -18.06 -9.07
N GLY A 541 15.80 -17.29 -8.76
CA GLY A 541 17.07 -17.80 -8.21
C GLY A 541 17.95 -18.65 -9.14
N THR A 542 17.47 -19.07 -10.31
CA THR A 542 18.27 -19.89 -11.24
C THR A 542 19.39 -19.05 -11.91
N PRO A 543 20.56 -19.65 -12.27
CA PRO A 543 21.64 -18.89 -12.90
C PRO A 543 21.23 -18.20 -14.22
N SER A 544 20.36 -18.81 -15.01
CA SER A 544 19.82 -18.19 -16.24
C SER A 544 18.89 -17.01 -15.94
N ALA A 545 18.01 -17.14 -14.93
CA ALA A 545 17.15 -16.04 -14.52
C ALA A 545 17.96 -14.88 -13.90
N LEU A 546 18.98 -15.18 -13.08
CA LEU A 546 19.88 -14.17 -12.54
C LEU A 546 20.66 -13.43 -13.64
N ALA A 547 21.11 -14.11 -14.70
CA ALA A 547 21.75 -13.46 -15.85
C ALA A 547 20.77 -12.53 -16.60
N ALA A 548 19.52 -12.95 -16.81
CA ALA A 548 18.48 -12.11 -17.40
C ALA A 548 18.05 -10.95 -16.47
N ALA A 549 18.14 -11.13 -15.15
CA ALA A 549 17.91 -10.08 -14.17
C ALA A 549 19.00 -8.99 -14.27
N VAL A 550 20.27 -9.39 -14.39
CA VAL A 550 21.40 -8.48 -14.64
C VAL A 550 21.18 -7.64 -15.91
N GLU A 551 20.75 -8.24 -17.02
CA GLU A 551 20.37 -7.45 -18.21
C GLU A 551 19.25 -6.45 -17.88
N SER A 552 18.19 -6.92 -17.22
CA SER A 552 17.01 -6.10 -16.93
C SER A 552 17.34 -4.88 -16.05
N TYR A 553 18.18 -5.04 -15.03
CA TYR A 553 18.64 -3.91 -14.21
C TYR A 553 19.55 -2.96 -15.01
N ASN A 554 20.44 -3.47 -15.86
CA ASN A 554 21.28 -2.61 -16.72
C ASN A 554 20.44 -1.76 -17.69
N ARG A 555 19.35 -2.31 -18.25
CA ARG A 555 18.40 -1.55 -19.08
C ARG A 555 17.71 -0.44 -18.27
N ALA A 556 17.25 -0.74 -17.05
CA ALA A 556 16.64 0.25 -16.17
C ALA A 556 17.63 1.36 -15.78
N ILE A 557 18.86 1.02 -15.40
CA ILE A 557 19.94 1.95 -15.05
C ILE A 557 20.27 2.86 -16.22
N HIS A 558 20.39 2.33 -17.45
CA HIS A 558 20.63 3.13 -18.65
C HIS A 558 19.52 4.17 -18.90
N LEU A 559 18.25 3.78 -18.77
CA LEU A 559 17.11 4.68 -18.93
C LEU A 559 17.08 5.78 -17.85
N LEU A 560 17.46 5.46 -16.62
CA LEU A 560 17.48 6.41 -15.49
C LEU A 560 18.69 7.36 -15.53
N ASN A 561 19.84 6.91 -16.04
CA ASN A 561 21.05 7.74 -16.19
C ASN A 561 20.98 8.73 -17.37
N ALA A 562 19.97 8.63 -18.24
CA ALA A 562 19.80 9.52 -19.40
C ALA A 562 19.34 10.95 -19.04
N THR A 563 19.28 11.31 -17.76
CA THR A 563 18.85 12.63 -17.25
C THR A 563 19.91 13.28 -16.38
N GLU A 564 20.32 14.50 -16.73
CA GLU A 564 21.31 15.30 -15.98
C GLU A 564 20.84 15.68 -14.56
N LEU A 565 19.52 15.75 -14.34
CA LEU A 565 18.91 16.05 -13.04
C LEU A 565 17.88 14.97 -12.70
N ILE A 566 18.17 14.17 -11.66
CA ILE A 566 17.26 13.16 -11.13
C ILE A 566 16.52 13.67 -9.88
N THR A 567 15.21 13.44 -9.85
CA THR A 567 14.37 13.64 -8.65
C THR A 567 14.72 12.62 -7.55
N ALA A 568 14.30 12.87 -6.31
CA ALA A 568 14.52 11.94 -5.20
C ALA A 568 13.94 10.53 -5.49
N GLY A 569 12.71 10.44 -6.02
CA GLY A 569 12.11 9.15 -6.39
C GLY A 569 12.84 8.42 -7.52
N GLN A 570 13.36 9.13 -8.52
CA GLN A 570 14.21 8.54 -9.57
C GLN A 570 15.55 8.06 -8.99
N ARG A 571 16.15 8.80 -8.05
CA ARG A 571 17.37 8.42 -7.33
C ARG A 571 17.17 7.13 -6.52
N THR A 572 16.08 7.02 -5.77
CA THR A 572 15.72 5.80 -5.04
C THR A 572 15.45 4.61 -5.98
N THR A 573 14.86 4.85 -7.15
CA THR A 573 14.64 3.81 -8.16
C THR A 573 15.95 3.34 -8.79
N LEU A 574 16.86 4.26 -9.13
CA LEU A 574 18.19 3.98 -9.67
C LEU A 574 19.06 3.22 -8.65
N GLY A 575 19.13 3.73 -7.42
CA GLY A 575 19.84 3.11 -6.31
C GLY A 575 19.32 1.72 -5.99
N GLY A 576 18.00 1.52 -5.97
CA GLY A 576 17.39 0.20 -5.80
C GLY A 576 17.69 -0.76 -6.94
N ALA A 577 17.70 -0.30 -8.19
CA ALA A 577 18.10 -1.12 -9.34
C ALA A 577 19.58 -1.52 -9.28
N GLN A 578 20.48 -0.63 -8.84
CA GLN A 578 21.90 -0.92 -8.62
C GLN A 578 22.11 -1.91 -7.44
N CYS A 579 21.37 -1.75 -6.34
CA CYS A 579 21.40 -2.69 -5.21
C CYS A 579 20.98 -4.10 -5.65
N ASN A 580 19.87 -4.20 -6.39
CA ASN A 580 19.35 -5.48 -6.87
C ASN A 580 20.21 -6.10 -7.97
N LEU A 581 20.90 -5.29 -8.79
CA LEU A 581 21.96 -5.72 -9.69
C LEU A 581 23.13 -6.34 -8.91
N GLY A 582 23.58 -5.71 -7.82
CA GLY A 582 24.60 -6.25 -6.92
C GLY A 582 24.20 -7.61 -6.34
N HIS A 583 22.96 -7.74 -5.84
CA HIS A 583 22.42 -9.02 -5.37
C HIS A 583 22.38 -10.10 -6.47
N ALA A 584 21.98 -9.75 -7.69
CA ALA A 584 21.94 -10.70 -8.81
C ALA A 584 23.34 -11.15 -9.27
N LEU A 585 24.31 -10.23 -9.30
CA LEU A 585 25.71 -10.51 -9.61
C LEU A 585 26.37 -11.38 -8.54
N SER A 586 26.09 -11.13 -7.26
CA SER A 586 26.63 -11.92 -6.15
C SER A 586 26.09 -13.35 -6.16
N GLY A 587 24.79 -13.53 -6.48
CA GLY A 587 24.18 -14.85 -6.70
C GLY A 587 24.75 -15.62 -7.91
N LEU A 588 25.38 -14.93 -8.87
CA LEU A 588 26.13 -15.53 -9.98
C LEU A 588 27.61 -15.78 -9.64
N GLY A 589 28.04 -15.52 -8.40
CA GLY A 589 29.46 -15.60 -8.00
C GLY A 589 30.34 -14.47 -8.54
N ARG A 590 29.77 -13.45 -9.21
CA ARG A 590 30.51 -12.33 -9.83
C ARG A 590 30.81 -11.23 -8.80
N GLN A 591 31.55 -11.58 -7.76
CA GLN A 591 31.68 -10.74 -6.57
C GLN A 591 32.29 -9.34 -6.84
N SER A 592 33.31 -9.23 -7.70
CA SER A 592 33.89 -7.93 -8.07
C SER A 592 32.91 -7.02 -8.83
N ASP A 593 31.98 -7.59 -9.60
CA ASP A 593 30.94 -6.82 -10.29
C ASP A 593 29.83 -6.42 -9.31
N ALA A 594 29.45 -7.32 -8.41
CA ALA A 594 28.48 -7.07 -7.36
C ALA A 594 28.94 -5.94 -6.43
N HIS A 595 30.22 -5.95 -6.00
CA HIS A 595 30.84 -4.90 -5.22
C HIS A 595 30.71 -3.53 -5.90
N ARG A 596 31.05 -3.42 -7.19
CA ARG A 596 30.90 -2.18 -7.98
C ARG A 596 29.44 -1.72 -8.07
N ALA A 597 28.49 -2.64 -8.19
CA ALA A 597 27.07 -2.31 -8.22
C ALA A 597 26.55 -1.80 -6.85
N TYR A 598 27.02 -2.37 -5.73
CA TYR A 598 26.73 -1.84 -4.40
C TYR A 598 27.36 -0.47 -4.16
N CYS A 599 28.60 -0.23 -4.59
CA CYS A 599 29.24 1.10 -4.52
C CYS A 599 28.38 2.15 -5.25
N ALA A 600 28.01 1.89 -6.51
CA ALA A 600 27.17 2.79 -7.29
C ALA A 600 25.78 3.04 -6.65
N SER A 601 25.21 2.03 -5.99
CA SER A 601 23.97 2.15 -5.22
C SER A 601 24.15 3.08 -4.00
N LEU A 602 25.22 2.88 -3.22
CA LEU A 602 25.54 3.70 -2.06
C LEU A 602 25.78 5.16 -2.46
N ASP A 603 26.59 5.42 -3.48
CA ASP A 603 26.85 6.77 -4.00
C ASP A 603 25.57 7.46 -4.48
N THR A 604 24.71 6.72 -5.20
CA THR A 604 23.43 7.20 -5.67
C THR A 604 22.48 7.52 -4.50
N LEU A 605 22.48 6.73 -3.44
CA LEU A 605 21.53 6.85 -2.32
C LEU A 605 22.02 7.75 -1.17
N ARG A 606 23.33 8.01 -1.05
CA ARG A 606 23.95 8.86 -0.01
C ARG A 606 23.23 10.22 0.17
N PRO A 607 22.81 10.95 -0.89
CA PRO A 607 22.04 12.18 -0.75
C PRO A 607 20.64 12.00 -0.12
N SER A 608 20.01 10.83 -0.28
CA SER A 608 18.68 10.53 0.27
C SER A 608 18.72 10.11 1.76
N VAL A 609 19.91 9.85 2.33
CA VAL A 609 20.09 9.53 3.76
C VAL A 609 20.79 10.63 4.57
N ALA A 610 21.40 11.62 3.91
CA ALA A 610 22.11 12.72 4.56
C ALA A 610 21.21 13.79 5.23
N GLY A 611 19.95 13.93 4.81
CA GLY A 611 19.01 14.93 5.36
C GLY A 611 18.35 14.49 6.68
N GLU A 612 17.79 15.45 7.46
CA GLU A 612 17.10 15.15 8.74
C GLU A 612 15.91 14.20 8.60
N GLN A 613 15.12 14.36 7.54
CA GLN A 613 14.04 13.45 7.16
C GLN A 613 14.57 12.39 6.19
N LEU A 614 14.59 11.13 6.64
CA LEU A 614 15.05 9.99 5.85
C LEU A 614 13.96 9.49 4.91
N GLU A 615 14.29 9.32 3.62
CA GLU A 615 13.42 8.60 2.70
C GLU A 615 13.51 7.10 2.99
N ILE A 616 12.47 6.52 3.64
CA ILE A 616 12.50 5.14 4.17
C ILE A 616 12.96 4.10 3.13
N LYS A 617 12.48 4.19 1.87
CA LYS A 617 12.91 3.28 0.79
C LYS A 617 14.37 3.49 0.37
N GLY A 618 14.82 4.74 0.32
CA GLY A 618 16.22 5.07 0.05
C GLY A 618 17.14 4.53 1.15
N ALA A 619 16.75 4.71 2.41
CA ALA A 619 17.45 4.15 3.57
C ALA A 619 17.46 2.61 3.59
N GLU A 620 16.35 1.95 3.22
CA GLU A 620 16.28 0.49 3.11
C GLU A 620 17.27 -0.04 2.04
N PHE A 621 17.26 0.54 0.83
CA PHE A 621 18.19 0.15 -0.22
C PHE A 621 19.64 0.47 0.14
N PHE A 622 19.90 1.61 0.81
CA PHE A 622 21.23 1.97 1.30
C PHE A 622 21.75 0.90 2.28
N CYS A 623 20.97 0.53 3.29
CA CYS A 623 21.35 -0.51 4.25
C CYS A 623 21.51 -1.89 3.60
N ASN A 624 20.69 -2.23 2.59
CA ASN A 624 20.83 -3.48 1.83
C ASN A 624 22.12 -3.49 1.00
N ALA A 625 22.49 -2.37 0.39
CA ALA A 625 23.74 -2.20 -0.34
C ALA A 625 24.95 -2.25 0.60
N SER A 626 24.89 -1.64 1.79
CA SER A 626 25.96 -1.73 2.81
C SER A 626 26.17 -3.17 3.30
N ILE A 627 25.10 -3.92 3.56
CA ILE A 627 25.21 -5.34 3.91
C ILE A 627 25.80 -6.15 2.74
N GLY A 628 25.35 -5.88 1.51
CA GLY A 628 25.88 -6.52 0.31
C GLY A 628 27.37 -6.24 0.08
N PHE A 629 27.79 -5.00 0.30
CA PHE A 629 29.19 -4.55 0.26
C PHE A 629 30.03 -5.29 1.30
N LEU A 630 29.63 -5.24 2.58
CA LEU A 630 30.38 -5.82 3.70
C LEU A 630 30.42 -7.37 3.70
N LEU A 631 29.50 -8.05 3.00
CA LEU A 631 29.57 -9.50 2.80
C LEU A 631 30.58 -9.91 1.72
N ILE A 632 30.91 -9.02 0.79
CA ILE A 632 31.88 -9.30 -0.27
C ILE A 632 33.27 -8.89 0.23
N ALA A 633 33.90 -9.80 0.96
CA ALA A 633 35.31 -9.67 1.34
C ALA A 633 36.18 -9.67 0.06
N VAL A 634 36.70 -8.50 -0.32
CA VAL A 634 37.66 -8.37 -1.43
C VAL A 634 39.03 -8.84 -0.92
N PRO A 635 39.70 -9.82 -1.58
CA PRO A 635 40.94 -10.41 -1.05
C PRO A 635 42.14 -9.47 -0.87
N ASP A 636 42.18 -8.34 -1.59
CA ASP A 636 43.40 -7.54 -1.83
C ASP A 636 43.32 -6.08 -1.36
N GLY A 637 42.57 -5.77 -0.29
CA GLY A 637 42.51 -4.40 0.24
C GLY A 637 41.98 -4.26 1.66
N ALA A 638 42.79 -3.66 2.55
CA ALA A 638 42.34 -3.18 3.86
C ALA A 638 41.50 -1.91 3.67
N ASP A 639 40.24 -2.11 3.25
CA ASP A 639 39.46 -1.03 2.67
C ASP A 639 38.98 -0.01 3.72
N ARG A 640 39.33 1.26 3.49
CA ARG A 640 38.86 2.38 4.33
C ARG A 640 37.36 2.55 4.20
N ASP A 641 36.84 2.23 3.03
CA ASP A 641 35.46 2.44 2.66
C ASP A 641 34.54 1.44 3.40
N ALA A 642 35.05 0.29 3.84
CA ALA A 642 34.27 -0.70 4.59
C ALA A 642 33.89 -0.23 6.00
N THR A 643 34.79 0.42 6.74
CA THR A 643 34.44 1.01 8.05
C THR A 643 33.42 2.12 7.88
N ASP A 644 33.65 2.98 6.89
CA ASP A 644 32.85 4.19 6.67
C ASP A 644 31.43 3.84 6.18
N VAL A 645 31.27 2.83 5.30
CA VAL A 645 29.98 2.29 4.85
C VAL A 645 29.22 1.58 5.98
N GLY A 646 29.94 0.93 6.91
CA GLY A 646 29.37 0.30 8.09
C GLY A 646 28.80 1.33 9.08
N ASP A 647 29.58 2.38 9.36
CA ASP A 647 29.19 3.47 10.26
C ASP A 647 28.03 4.31 9.69
N ASP A 648 28.08 4.69 8.40
CA ASP A 648 27.00 5.39 7.70
C ASP A 648 25.66 4.63 7.84
N ALA A 649 25.68 3.31 7.59
CA ALA A 649 24.48 2.48 7.67
C ALA A 649 23.97 2.30 9.12
N LEU A 650 24.89 2.17 10.07
CA LEU A 650 24.56 2.08 11.49
C LEU A 650 23.97 3.38 12.05
N GLU A 651 24.42 4.55 11.58
CA GLU A 651 23.83 5.84 11.90
C GLU A 651 22.42 5.97 11.30
N VAL A 652 22.22 5.60 10.03
CA VAL A 652 20.88 5.59 9.40
C VAL A 652 19.90 4.72 10.21
N LEU A 653 20.31 3.53 10.62
CA LEU A 653 19.47 2.64 11.43
C LEU A 653 19.25 3.17 12.86
N ARG A 654 20.28 3.73 13.51
CA ARG A 654 20.15 4.43 14.81
C ARG A 654 19.11 5.54 14.75
N ARG A 655 19.13 6.35 13.69
CA ARG A 655 18.18 7.45 13.46
C ARG A 655 16.76 6.94 13.20
N LEU A 656 16.58 5.89 12.39
CA LEU A 656 15.28 5.26 12.15
C LEU A 656 14.69 4.65 13.44
N GLU A 657 15.49 3.96 14.24
CA GLU A 657 15.05 3.39 15.53
C GLU A 657 14.66 4.47 16.54
N TRP A 658 15.43 5.57 16.64
CA TRP A 658 15.09 6.72 17.48
C TRP A 658 13.79 7.40 17.01
N GLN A 659 13.55 7.47 15.69
CA GLN A 659 12.27 7.91 15.11
C GLN A 659 11.12 6.92 15.32
N GLY A 660 11.34 5.80 16.03
CA GLY A 660 10.33 4.83 16.45
C GLY A 660 10.23 3.57 15.60
N ALA A 661 11.06 3.42 14.56
CA ALA A 661 11.03 2.28 13.65
C ALA A 661 11.86 1.09 14.16
N GLN A 662 11.48 0.53 15.30
CA GLN A 662 12.18 -0.61 15.93
C GLN A 662 12.19 -1.91 15.08
N VAL A 663 11.36 -1.99 14.03
CA VAL A 663 11.34 -3.08 13.03
C VAL A 663 12.70 -3.33 12.37
N TRP A 664 13.60 -2.35 12.38
CA TRP A 664 14.94 -2.49 11.80
C TRP A 664 16.01 -3.06 12.76
N ARG A 665 15.67 -3.36 14.03
CA ARG A 665 16.65 -3.79 15.06
C ARG A 665 17.51 -4.96 14.60
N SER A 666 16.91 -6.04 14.08
CA SER A 666 17.67 -7.20 13.60
C SER A 666 18.65 -6.88 12.46
N LYS A 667 18.36 -5.84 11.65
CA LYS A 667 19.28 -5.35 10.61
C LYS A 667 20.43 -4.53 11.22
N ARG A 668 20.14 -3.75 12.27
CA ARG A 668 21.14 -2.98 13.03
C ARG A 668 22.09 -3.89 13.80
N GLU A 669 21.58 -4.93 14.47
CA GLU A 669 22.40 -5.93 15.18
C GLU A 669 23.37 -6.63 14.23
N ARG A 670 22.89 -7.04 13.04
CA ARG A 670 23.72 -7.67 12.01
C ARG A 670 24.79 -6.72 11.47
N LEU A 671 24.43 -5.48 11.15
CA LEU A 671 25.40 -4.46 10.71
C LEU A 671 26.42 -4.13 11.80
N PHE A 672 26.04 -4.17 13.08
CA PHE A 672 26.95 -3.87 14.19
C PHE A 672 28.08 -4.90 14.31
N ASP A 673 27.76 -6.19 14.28
CA ASP A 673 28.76 -7.27 14.23
C ASP A 673 29.63 -7.17 12.96
N MET A 674 29.02 -6.95 11.79
CA MET A 674 29.75 -6.81 10.53
C MET A 674 30.71 -5.60 10.53
N THR A 675 30.32 -4.45 11.07
CA THR A 675 31.17 -3.26 11.17
C THR A 675 32.30 -3.47 12.19
N ILE A 676 32.04 -4.12 13.33
CA ILE A 676 33.09 -4.52 14.29
C ILE A 676 34.17 -5.39 13.61
N ARG A 677 33.75 -6.37 12.81
CA ARG A 677 34.69 -7.22 12.04
C ARG A 677 35.46 -6.40 11.00
N ALA A 678 34.80 -5.54 10.24
CA ALA A 678 35.45 -4.64 9.29
C ALA A 678 36.53 -3.76 9.95
N TYR A 679 36.30 -3.26 11.17
CA TYR A 679 37.30 -2.54 11.95
C TYR A 679 38.51 -3.39 12.37
N ILE A 680 38.30 -4.68 12.68
CA ILE A 680 39.39 -5.60 13.03
C ILE A 680 40.18 -6.00 11.78
N ASP A 681 39.49 -6.41 10.71
CA ASP A 681 40.06 -6.93 9.47
C ASP A 681 40.80 -5.85 8.66
N SER A 682 40.34 -4.59 8.72
CA SER A 682 41.04 -3.42 8.15
C SER A 682 42.28 -2.98 8.97
N GLY A 683 42.63 -3.69 10.04
CA GLY A 683 43.77 -3.35 10.90
C GLY A 683 43.54 -2.12 11.77
N ARG A 684 42.28 -1.83 12.14
CA ARG A 684 41.87 -0.65 12.90
C ARG A 684 41.17 -0.95 14.25
N PRO A 685 41.67 -1.88 15.07
CA PRO A 685 41.02 -2.29 16.33
C PRO A 685 40.85 -1.15 17.35
N GLN A 686 41.58 -0.04 17.20
CA GLN A 686 41.51 1.11 18.11
C GLN A 686 40.19 1.89 18.09
N PHE A 687 39.34 1.73 17.07
CA PHE A 687 38.04 2.43 16.96
C PHE A 687 36.84 1.57 17.40
N VAL A 688 37.00 0.24 17.52
CA VAL A 688 35.98 -0.66 18.10
C VAL A 688 35.44 -0.16 19.45
N PRO A 689 36.24 0.42 20.38
CA PRO A 689 35.74 1.00 21.62
C PRO A 689 34.76 2.16 21.42
N GLU A 690 34.99 3.01 20.41
CA GLU A 690 34.15 4.19 20.13
C GLU A 690 32.82 3.74 19.52
N LEU A 691 32.86 2.87 18.51
CA LEU A 691 31.68 2.22 17.93
C LEU A 691 30.81 1.51 18.98
N VAL A 692 31.44 0.77 19.90
CA VAL A 692 30.74 0.07 20.98
C VAL A 692 30.03 1.04 21.93
N ILE A 693 30.69 2.11 22.35
CA ILE A 693 30.11 3.11 23.25
C ILE A 693 28.99 3.90 22.56
N ASP A 694 29.17 4.32 21.31
CA ASP A 694 28.19 5.10 20.55
C ASP A 694 26.88 4.34 20.28
N HIS A 695 26.91 3.01 20.33
CA HIS A 695 25.78 2.14 20.07
C HIS A 695 25.21 1.42 21.29
N LEU A 696 25.96 1.27 22.39
CA LEU A 696 25.54 0.53 23.59
C LEU A 696 25.55 1.33 24.90
N ASP A 697 26.15 2.53 24.95
CA ASP A 697 26.10 3.35 26.15
C ASP A 697 24.75 4.08 26.24
N PRO A 698 23.93 3.90 27.30
CA PRO A 698 22.66 4.60 27.45
C PRO A 698 22.77 6.14 27.54
N THR A 699 23.98 6.71 27.68
CA THR A 699 24.16 8.17 27.55
C THR A 699 24.10 8.68 26.12
N ASN A 700 24.23 7.80 25.12
CA ASN A 700 24.25 8.16 23.71
C ASN A 700 22.83 8.07 23.08
N PRO A 701 22.34 9.14 22.41
CA PRO A 701 21.00 9.13 21.83
C PRO A 701 20.81 8.02 20.78
N GLY A 702 19.75 7.24 20.93
CA GLY A 702 19.45 6.10 20.05
C GLY A 702 20.33 4.86 20.27
N ALA A 703 21.14 4.79 21.32
CA ALA A 703 21.83 3.57 21.73
C ALA A 703 20.84 2.42 22.03
N ALA A 704 21.32 1.18 21.90
CA ALA A 704 20.58 -0.07 22.09
C ALA A 704 21.21 -0.92 23.23
N PRO A 705 21.33 -0.38 24.47
CA PRO A 705 21.98 -1.08 25.58
C PRO A 705 21.31 -2.42 25.94
N ASP A 706 20.06 -2.58 25.53
CA ASP A 706 19.17 -3.72 25.79
C ASP A 706 19.37 -4.90 24.83
N SER A 707 20.07 -4.76 23.69
CA SER A 707 20.30 -5.85 22.73
C SER A 707 21.36 -6.84 23.25
N PRO A 708 21.01 -8.10 23.58
CA PRO A 708 21.99 -9.08 24.03
C PRO A 708 22.98 -9.45 22.93
N ARG A 709 22.55 -9.44 21.66
CA ARG A 709 23.39 -9.72 20.50
C ARG A 709 24.44 -8.65 20.24
N MET A 710 24.07 -7.36 20.32
CA MET A 710 25.06 -6.29 20.23
C MET A 710 26.01 -6.30 21.44
N GLN A 711 25.52 -6.59 22.65
CA GLN A 711 26.36 -6.76 23.85
C GLN A 711 27.38 -7.91 23.68
N GLN A 712 26.97 -9.05 23.13
CA GLN A 712 27.87 -10.17 22.82
C GLN A 712 28.89 -9.79 21.74
N ALA A 713 28.44 -9.23 20.62
CA ALA A 713 29.31 -8.78 19.53
C ALA A 713 30.34 -7.73 20.01
N ALA A 714 29.95 -6.84 20.92
CA ALA A 714 30.85 -5.88 21.56
C ALA A 714 31.92 -6.56 22.43
N VAL A 715 31.57 -7.60 23.19
CA VAL A 715 32.54 -8.38 23.98
C VAL A 715 33.53 -9.12 23.10
N GLU A 716 33.04 -9.80 22.07
CA GLU A 716 33.87 -10.57 21.16
C GLU A 716 34.76 -9.62 20.33
N GLY A 717 34.19 -8.52 19.86
CA GLY A 717 34.87 -7.42 19.18
C GLY A 717 35.96 -6.77 20.01
N LEU A 718 35.67 -6.34 21.25
CA LEU A 718 36.69 -5.75 22.14
C LEU A 718 37.80 -6.74 22.51
N ALA A 719 37.48 -8.03 22.66
CA ALA A 719 38.48 -9.07 22.92
C ALA A 719 39.38 -9.33 21.70
N ALA A 720 38.79 -9.40 20.50
CA ALA A 720 39.53 -9.54 19.25
C ALA A 720 40.37 -8.28 18.93
N ALA A 721 39.82 -7.09 19.17
CA ALA A 721 40.53 -5.82 19.06
C ALA A 721 41.74 -5.76 20.02
N LEU A 722 41.57 -6.17 21.28
CA LEU A 722 42.68 -6.27 22.24
C LEU A 722 43.76 -7.26 21.75
N ALA A 723 43.36 -8.42 21.22
CA ALA A 723 44.29 -9.39 20.67
C ALA A 723 45.05 -8.86 19.45
N ALA A 724 44.39 -8.14 18.54
CA ALA A 724 44.99 -7.50 17.36
C ALA A 724 45.99 -6.39 17.75
N VAL A 725 45.66 -5.56 18.76
CA VAL A 725 46.59 -4.58 19.33
C VAL A 725 47.80 -5.30 19.96
N MET A 726 47.59 -6.33 20.79
CA MET A 726 48.70 -7.09 21.41
C MET A 726 49.57 -7.85 20.40
N ALA A 727 49.03 -8.25 19.25
CA ALA A 727 49.79 -8.88 18.17
C ALA A 727 50.67 -7.85 17.44
N SER A 728 50.09 -6.72 17.01
CA SER A 728 50.81 -5.64 16.32
C SER A 728 51.88 -4.94 17.18
N GLY A 729 51.75 -4.97 18.51
CA GLY A 729 52.75 -4.46 19.45
C GLY A 729 54.05 -5.25 19.55
N ARG A 730 54.17 -6.41 18.90
CA ARG A 730 55.39 -7.23 18.93
C ARG A 730 56.47 -6.76 17.96
N ASP A 731 56.08 -5.97 16.94
CA ASP A 731 56.95 -5.62 15.81
C ASP A 731 57.38 -4.12 15.78
N GLY A 732 56.88 -3.28 16.69
CA GLY A 732 57.20 -1.84 16.73
C GLY A 732 56.85 -1.14 18.04
N GLY A 733 57.75 -0.26 18.52
CA GLY A 733 57.72 0.23 19.91
C GLY A 733 56.71 1.34 20.24
N GLY A 734 56.29 1.35 21.52
CA GLY A 734 55.87 2.56 22.24
C GLY A 734 54.37 2.93 22.23
N ALA A 735 53.66 2.76 21.11
CA ALA A 735 52.31 3.35 20.94
C ALA A 735 51.12 2.53 21.51
N MET A 736 51.37 1.41 22.19
CA MET A 736 50.34 0.46 22.66
C MET A 736 49.40 0.99 23.75
N ALA A 737 49.87 1.93 24.59
CA ALA A 737 49.20 2.27 25.84
C ALA A 737 47.81 2.91 25.65
N GLN A 738 47.66 3.80 24.65
CA GLN A 738 46.42 4.55 24.45
C GLN A 738 45.29 3.70 23.84
N PRO A 739 45.50 2.92 22.75
CA PRO A 739 44.46 2.01 22.25
C PRO A 739 44.03 0.98 23.29
N MET A 740 44.99 0.39 24.01
CA MET A 740 44.71 -0.60 25.06
C MET A 740 43.89 0.03 26.20
N SER A 741 44.20 1.25 26.62
CA SER A 741 43.41 1.98 27.63
C SER A 741 41.99 2.29 27.16
N ARG A 742 41.75 2.58 25.87
CA ARG A 742 40.39 2.79 25.33
C ARG A 742 39.58 1.50 25.31
N ILE A 743 40.18 0.40 24.85
CA ILE A 743 39.54 -0.93 24.82
C ILE A 743 39.16 -1.39 26.24
N LEU A 744 40.06 -1.23 27.21
CA LEU A 744 39.79 -1.57 28.60
C LEU A 744 38.74 -0.63 29.24
N GLY A 745 38.75 0.66 28.90
CA GLY A 745 37.76 1.64 29.36
C GLY A 745 36.35 1.35 28.85
N ALA A 746 36.19 1.05 27.55
CA ALA A 746 34.90 0.65 26.99
C ALA A 746 34.38 -0.65 27.62
N ARG A 747 35.27 -1.61 27.90
CA ARG A 747 34.90 -2.84 28.60
C ARG A 747 34.43 -2.59 30.04
N GLN A 748 35.11 -1.73 30.80
CA GLN A 748 34.64 -1.31 32.13
C GLN A 748 33.27 -0.62 32.08
N ARG A 749 33.02 0.15 31.01
CA ARG A 749 31.72 0.79 30.81
C ARG A 749 30.62 -0.23 30.49
N LEU A 750 30.91 -1.27 29.70
CA LEU A 750 29.98 -2.39 29.50
C LEU A 750 29.69 -3.14 30.81
N ASP A 751 30.67 -3.36 31.70
CA ASP A 751 30.42 -3.99 33.01
C ASP A 751 29.40 -3.17 33.85
N VAL A 752 29.39 -1.83 33.73
CA VAL A 752 28.38 -0.96 34.34
C VAL A 752 27.02 -1.12 33.66
N VAL A 753 26.97 -1.15 32.32
CA VAL A 753 25.72 -1.40 31.57
C VAL A 753 25.14 -2.77 31.91
N TRP A 754 25.96 -3.82 32.02
CA TRP A 754 25.50 -5.15 32.44
C TRP A 754 24.97 -5.19 33.86
N THR A 755 25.55 -4.42 34.78
CA THR A 755 25.04 -4.32 36.15
C THR A 755 23.65 -3.67 36.16
N LEU A 756 23.39 -2.71 35.26
CA LEU A 756 22.12 -1.98 35.15
C LEU A 756 21.04 -2.75 34.39
N TYR A 757 21.39 -3.50 33.33
CA TYR A 757 20.44 -4.13 32.41
C TYR A 757 20.35 -5.67 32.54
N PHE A 758 21.39 -6.33 33.05
CA PHE A 758 21.52 -7.81 33.10
C PHE A 758 21.88 -8.34 34.51
N GLY A 759 21.71 -7.52 35.55
CA GLY A 759 22.04 -7.90 36.93
C GLY A 759 21.21 -9.06 37.47
N GLY A 760 21.86 -10.16 37.89
CA GLY A 760 21.19 -11.29 38.55
C GLY A 760 20.49 -12.31 37.63
N THR A 761 20.65 -12.17 36.31
CA THR A 761 20.15 -13.12 35.29
C THR A 761 21.19 -14.19 34.92
N ALA A 762 20.74 -15.27 34.29
CA ALA A 762 21.62 -16.31 33.76
C ALA A 762 22.57 -15.75 32.67
N ASP A 763 22.07 -14.92 31.75
CA ASP A 763 22.89 -14.25 30.73
C ASP A 763 23.89 -13.27 31.35
N GLY A 764 23.50 -12.53 32.39
CA GLY A 764 24.41 -11.68 33.13
C GLY A 764 25.50 -12.47 33.86
N ALA A 765 25.21 -13.69 34.33
CA ALA A 765 26.23 -14.61 34.85
C ALA A 765 27.09 -15.20 33.72
N ALA A 766 26.52 -15.51 32.56
CA ALA A 766 27.20 -16.06 31.39
C ALA A 766 28.15 -15.05 30.74
N LEU A 767 27.71 -13.81 30.49
CA LEU A 767 28.54 -12.72 29.99
C LEU A 767 29.73 -12.46 30.91
N ARG A 768 29.52 -12.47 32.24
CA ARG A 768 30.61 -12.34 33.23
C ARG A 768 31.53 -13.56 33.28
N ALA A 769 31.01 -14.77 33.12
CA ALA A 769 31.82 -16.00 33.06
C ALA A 769 32.63 -16.10 31.76
N MET A 770 32.05 -15.77 30.60
CA MET A 770 32.75 -15.63 29.32
C MET A 770 33.80 -14.52 29.38
N ALA A 771 33.50 -13.40 30.04
CA ALA A 771 34.47 -12.34 30.30
C ALA A 771 35.65 -12.83 31.16
N ALA A 772 35.43 -13.71 32.14
CA ALA A 772 36.47 -14.33 32.96
C ALA A 772 37.30 -15.38 32.19
N GLU A 773 36.66 -16.24 31.40
CA GLU A 773 37.34 -17.17 30.47
C GLU A 773 38.32 -16.44 29.55
N ARG A 774 37.85 -15.35 28.93
CA ARG A 774 38.69 -14.53 28.03
C ARG A 774 39.80 -13.76 28.75
N ARG A 775 39.78 -13.65 30.09
CA ARG A 775 40.93 -13.18 30.89
C ARG A 775 41.93 -14.29 31.22
N GLY A 776 41.66 -15.54 30.83
CA GLY A 776 42.47 -16.70 31.20
C GLY A 776 42.26 -17.13 32.65
N ASP A 777 41.12 -16.75 33.27
CA ASP A 777 40.74 -17.19 34.62
C ASP A 777 39.52 -18.14 34.56
N PRO A 778 39.73 -19.41 34.16
CA PRO A 778 38.67 -20.42 34.10
C PRO A 778 38.14 -20.77 35.50
N ALA A 779 38.94 -20.56 36.55
CA ALA A 779 38.52 -20.77 37.93
C ALA A 779 37.52 -19.68 38.35
N GLU A 780 37.70 -18.44 37.94
CA GLU A 780 36.72 -17.37 38.14
C GLU A 780 35.43 -17.60 37.34
N ALA A 781 35.52 -18.08 36.09
CA ALA A 781 34.33 -18.49 35.34
C ALA A 781 33.56 -19.62 36.05
N ASP A 782 34.27 -20.62 36.58
CA ASP A 782 33.69 -21.71 37.38
C ASP A 782 33.14 -21.21 38.73
N ARG A 783 33.73 -20.18 39.34
CA ARG A 783 33.19 -19.52 40.55
C ARG A 783 31.96 -18.68 40.25
N ILE A 784 31.90 -17.95 39.14
CA ILE A 784 30.74 -17.12 38.78
C ILE A 784 29.52 -18.00 38.53
N LEU A 785 29.65 -19.02 37.68
CA LEU A 785 28.56 -19.97 37.41
C LEU A 785 28.33 -20.93 38.58
N GLY A 786 29.37 -21.31 39.31
CA GLY A 786 29.27 -22.16 40.49
C GLY A 786 28.58 -21.47 41.68
N ALA A 787 28.85 -20.18 41.92
CA ALA A 787 28.16 -19.39 42.93
C ALA A 787 26.69 -19.21 42.56
N PHE A 788 26.42 -18.78 41.32
CA PHE A 788 25.06 -18.68 40.78
C PHE A 788 24.26 -19.99 40.94
N LEU A 789 24.87 -21.13 40.61
CA LEU A 789 24.25 -22.46 40.78
C LEU A 789 24.28 -22.99 42.22
N SER A 790 25.08 -22.45 43.12
CA SER A 790 25.02 -22.80 44.55
C SER A 790 23.89 -22.04 45.25
N GLU A 791 23.61 -20.81 44.82
CA GLU A 791 22.45 -20.03 45.26
C GLU A 791 21.16 -20.51 44.58
N ARG A 792 21.26 -21.04 43.35
CA ARG A 792 20.13 -21.54 42.55
C ARG A 792 20.45 -22.92 41.94
N PRO A 793 20.51 -24.00 42.74
CA PRO A 793 20.85 -25.34 42.24
C PRO A 793 19.83 -25.93 41.24
N THR A 794 18.63 -25.35 41.17
CA THR A 794 17.56 -25.69 40.23
C THR A 794 17.50 -24.77 38.99
N ASP A 795 18.44 -23.83 38.83
CA ASP A 795 18.48 -22.91 37.67
C ASP A 795 19.11 -23.62 36.46
N ALA A 796 18.25 -24.20 35.63
CA ALA A 796 18.68 -25.06 34.53
C ALA A 796 19.39 -24.26 33.41
N ALA A 797 19.00 -23.00 33.15
CA ALA A 797 19.69 -22.09 32.26
C ALA A 797 21.16 -21.83 32.70
N GLY A 798 21.40 -21.72 34.01
CA GLY A 798 22.74 -21.67 34.60
C GLY A 798 23.54 -22.96 34.37
N HIS A 799 22.92 -24.13 34.60
CA HIS A 799 23.55 -25.44 34.32
C HIS A 799 23.93 -25.56 32.84
N LEU A 800 23.18 -24.93 31.93
CA LEU A 800 23.48 -24.93 30.50
C LEU A 800 24.62 -24.01 30.10
N HIS A 801 24.67 -22.79 30.62
CA HIS A 801 25.83 -21.92 30.37
C HIS A 801 27.11 -22.61 30.88
N ARG A 802 27.02 -23.29 32.03
CA ARG A 802 28.10 -24.12 32.57
C ARG A 802 28.44 -25.32 31.68
N ALA A 803 27.45 -26.05 31.17
CA ALA A 803 27.67 -27.18 30.27
C ALA A 803 28.35 -26.72 28.97
N GLY A 804 27.89 -25.63 28.35
CA GLY A 804 28.50 -25.07 27.14
C GLY A 804 29.98 -24.69 27.36
N ILE A 805 30.29 -24.08 28.51
CA ILE A 805 31.68 -23.75 28.89
C ILE A 805 32.53 -25.01 29.14
N LEU A 806 32.02 -25.99 29.92
CA LEU A 806 32.76 -27.23 30.21
C LEU A 806 33.02 -28.08 28.96
N ILE A 807 32.06 -28.11 28.02
CA ILE A 807 32.20 -28.76 26.72
C ILE A 807 33.26 -28.05 25.88
N ALA A 808 33.24 -26.71 25.80
CA ALA A 808 34.27 -25.93 25.11
C ALA A 808 35.69 -26.18 25.66
N ARG A 809 35.81 -26.45 26.97
CA ARG A 809 37.07 -26.86 27.63
C ARG A 809 37.46 -28.34 27.43
N ARG A 810 36.74 -29.11 26.59
CA ARG A 810 36.89 -30.57 26.41
C ARG A 810 36.72 -31.41 27.68
N ARG A 811 36.12 -30.87 28.75
CA ARG A 811 35.71 -31.65 29.93
C ARG A 811 34.39 -32.35 29.63
N ILE A 812 34.37 -33.16 28.57
CA ILE A 812 33.14 -33.68 27.96
C ILE A 812 32.31 -34.49 28.96
N GLY A 813 32.94 -35.28 29.85
CA GLY A 813 32.24 -36.00 30.93
C GLY A 813 31.52 -35.06 31.92
N ASP A 814 32.19 -34.01 32.40
CA ASP A 814 31.61 -33.04 33.34
C ASP A 814 30.61 -32.10 32.66
N GLY A 815 30.87 -31.79 31.39
CA GLY A 815 30.00 -31.04 30.50
C GLY A 815 28.70 -31.78 30.29
N ILE A 816 28.76 -33.05 29.84
CA ILE A 816 27.62 -33.96 29.71
C ILE A 816 26.97 -34.22 31.07
N ALA A 817 27.69 -34.28 32.19
CA ALA A 817 27.05 -34.40 33.51
C ALA A 817 26.27 -33.13 33.91
N SER A 818 26.79 -31.93 33.63
CA SER A 818 26.06 -30.66 33.84
C SER A 818 24.89 -30.51 32.86
N LEU A 819 25.07 -31.01 31.63
CA LEU A 819 24.04 -31.19 30.62
C LEU A 819 22.92 -32.09 31.19
N TRP A 820 23.22 -33.33 31.56
CA TRP A 820 22.28 -34.27 32.18
C TRP A 820 21.63 -33.74 33.46
N THR A 821 22.34 -32.94 34.25
CA THR A 821 21.78 -32.30 35.45
C THR A 821 20.79 -31.21 35.07
N GLY A 822 21.15 -30.30 34.17
CA GLY A 822 20.23 -29.28 33.64
C GLY A 822 19.00 -29.91 32.98
N ALA A 823 19.20 -30.91 32.12
CA ALA A 823 18.13 -31.69 31.51
C ALA A 823 17.26 -32.41 32.55
N GLY A 824 17.88 -33.15 33.46
CA GLY A 824 17.23 -33.94 34.51
C GLY A 824 16.40 -33.09 35.47
N LEU A 825 16.89 -31.91 35.83
CA LEU A 825 16.20 -30.95 36.69
C LEU A 825 14.91 -30.41 36.08
N LEU A 826 14.77 -30.41 34.76
CA LEU A 826 13.48 -30.14 34.12
C LEU A 826 12.67 -31.44 33.95
N LEU A 827 13.32 -32.55 33.58
CA LEU A 827 12.70 -33.84 33.20
C LEU A 827 11.93 -34.57 34.31
N GLY A 828 12.06 -34.15 35.57
CA GLY A 828 11.63 -34.87 36.77
C GLY A 828 10.13 -35.16 36.95
N ALA A 829 9.27 -35.06 35.92
CA ALA A 829 7.83 -35.20 36.03
C ALA A 829 7.18 -36.31 35.17
N THR A 830 7.78 -36.74 34.04
CA THR A 830 7.01 -37.47 33.00
C THR A 830 7.78 -38.59 32.28
N LEU A 831 7.50 -39.84 32.64
CA LEU A 831 8.21 -41.04 32.17
C LEU A 831 7.87 -41.58 30.76
N PRO A 832 6.61 -41.55 30.26
CA PRO A 832 6.29 -42.10 28.93
C PRO A 832 7.10 -41.47 27.79
N ALA A 833 7.49 -40.21 27.99
CA ALA A 833 8.20 -39.38 27.03
C ALA A 833 9.73 -39.35 27.23
N ALA A 834 10.23 -39.83 28.38
CA ALA A 834 11.67 -39.88 28.64
C ALA A 834 12.39 -40.92 27.76
N ARG A 835 11.67 -41.97 27.32
CA ARG A 835 12.23 -43.08 26.51
C ARG A 835 12.88 -42.59 25.19
N PRO A 836 12.19 -41.88 24.28
CA PRO A 836 12.82 -41.41 23.04
C PRO A 836 13.94 -40.40 23.27
N VAL A 837 13.97 -39.65 24.38
CA VAL A 837 15.09 -38.78 24.77
C VAL A 837 16.29 -39.58 25.23
N MET A 838 16.06 -40.62 26.04
CA MET A 838 17.11 -41.54 26.47
C MET A 838 17.69 -42.29 25.27
N ASP A 839 16.85 -42.80 24.36
CA ASP A 839 17.27 -43.42 23.11
C ASP A 839 18.08 -42.45 22.23
N THR A 840 17.67 -41.17 22.16
CA THR A 840 18.40 -40.09 21.49
C THR A 840 19.78 -39.83 22.10
N VAL A 841 19.87 -39.70 23.43
CA VAL A 841 21.12 -39.39 24.13
C VAL A 841 22.08 -40.59 24.11
N ILE A 842 21.55 -41.81 24.20
CA ILE A 842 22.32 -43.05 23.98
C ILE A 842 22.80 -43.12 22.53
N GLY A 843 21.97 -42.77 21.54
CA GLY A 843 22.33 -42.69 20.13
C GLY A 843 23.43 -41.68 19.84
N LEU A 844 23.33 -40.46 20.39
CA LEU A 844 24.36 -39.42 20.28
C LEU A 844 25.67 -39.84 20.97
N ALA A 845 25.61 -40.44 22.16
CA ALA A 845 26.79 -40.95 22.85
C ALA A 845 27.46 -42.11 22.09
N ALA A 846 26.67 -43.02 21.53
CA ALA A 846 27.16 -44.11 20.69
C ALA A 846 27.77 -43.60 19.37
N ALA A 847 27.18 -42.59 18.72
CA ALA A 847 27.71 -41.97 17.52
C ALA A 847 29.03 -41.24 17.79
N VAL A 848 29.12 -40.43 18.86
CA VAL A 848 30.38 -39.79 19.32
C VAL A 848 31.46 -40.84 19.58
N TRP A 849 31.13 -41.90 20.32
CA TRP A 849 32.06 -42.97 20.64
C TRP A 849 32.53 -43.73 19.39
N ARG A 850 31.63 -44.03 18.44
CA ARG A 850 31.97 -44.66 17.16
C ARG A 850 32.83 -43.74 16.27
N LEU A 851 32.58 -42.43 16.26
CA LEU A 851 33.39 -41.44 15.54
C LEU A 851 34.80 -41.35 16.12
N GLU A 852 34.96 -41.20 17.44
CA GLU A 852 36.29 -41.24 18.08
C GLU A 852 36.99 -42.59 17.84
N PHE A 853 36.28 -43.71 17.98
CA PHE A 853 36.81 -45.04 17.73
C PHE A 853 37.28 -45.21 16.27
N ALA A 854 36.53 -44.72 15.28
CA ALA A 854 36.92 -44.71 13.87
C ALA A 854 38.15 -43.84 13.58
N THR A 855 38.38 -42.76 14.35
CA THR A 855 39.61 -41.95 14.26
C THR A 855 40.83 -42.59 14.95
N ALA A 856 40.62 -43.37 16.02
CA ALA A 856 41.70 -44.04 16.77
C ALA A 856 42.07 -45.44 16.22
N LEU A 857 41.16 -46.07 15.46
CA LEU A 857 41.27 -47.39 14.83
C LEU A 857 42.57 -47.67 14.02
N PRO A 858 43.26 -46.69 13.42
CA PRO A 858 44.55 -46.94 12.76
C PRO A 858 45.65 -47.46 13.71
N ALA A 859 45.59 -47.17 15.01
CA ALA A 859 46.72 -47.29 15.94
C ALA A 859 46.53 -48.28 17.12
N MET A 860 45.41 -49.01 17.22
CA MET A 860 45.06 -49.83 18.39
C MET A 860 45.16 -51.34 18.14
N SER A 861 45.44 -52.14 19.18
CA SER A 861 45.42 -53.61 19.11
C SER A 861 44.04 -54.21 19.43
N ALA A 862 43.80 -55.46 19.02
CA ALA A 862 42.59 -56.21 19.33
C ALA A 862 42.36 -56.50 20.84
N ARG A 863 43.35 -56.19 21.70
CA ARG A 863 43.22 -56.22 23.17
C ARG A 863 42.72 -54.89 23.72
N ASP A 864 43.21 -53.78 23.17
CA ASP A 864 42.84 -52.41 23.58
C ASP A 864 41.40 -52.08 23.20
N VAL A 865 40.96 -52.57 22.04
CA VAL A 865 39.55 -52.50 21.59
C VAL A 865 38.61 -53.14 22.61
N ARG A 866 38.93 -54.36 23.09
CA ARG A 866 38.16 -55.03 24.16
C ARG A 866 38.25 -54.31 25.50
N GLY A 867 39.41 -53.75 25.84
CA GLY A 867 39.62 -52.96 27.05
C GLY A 867 38.68 -51.74 27.11
N ARG A 868 38.64 -50.95 26.04
CA ARG A 868 37.76 -49.76 25.94
C ARG A 868 36.28 -50.11 25.82
N GLY A 869 35.92 -51.20 25.16
CA GLY A 869 34.53 -51.69 25.15
C GLY A 869 34.03 -52.05 26.56
N ALA A 870 34.86 -52.76 27.34
CA ALA A 870 34.54 -53.09 28.73
C ALA A 870 34.51 -51.85 29.65
N GLU A 871 35.27 -50.80 29.33
CA GLU A 871 35.26 -49.52 30.04
C GLU A 871 34.00 -48.70 29.75
N ALA A 872 33.56 -48.61 28.49
CA ALA A 872 32.29 -48.01 28.11
C ALA A 872 31.10 -48.72 28.80
N GLY A 873 31.11 -50.06 28.83
CA GLY A 873 30.09 -50.84 29.56
C GLY A 873 30.09 -50.61 31.07
N ARG A 874 31.26 -50.39 31.70
CA ARG A 874 31.32 -49.99 33.13
C ARG A 874 30.76 -48.59 33.34
N TRP A 875 31.14 -47.64 32.49
CA TRP A 875 30.66 -46.26 32.55
C TRP A 875 29.13 -46.17 32.42
N LEU A 876 28.54 -46.94 31.51
CA LEU A 876 27.08 -47.00 31.34
C LEU A 876 26.38 -47.46 32.63
N ARG A 877 26.90 -48.52 33.26
CA ARG A 877 26.36 -49.07 34.52
C ARG A 877 26.49 -48.10 35.70
N ASP A 878 27.63 -47.41 35.82
CA ASP A 878 27.85 -46.38 36.84
C ASP A 878 26.90 -45.17 36.66
N ALA A 879 26.62 -44.76 35.41
CA ALA A 879 25.68 -43.68 35.12
C ALA A 879 24.24 -44.07 35.49
N ILE A 880 23.81 -45.30 35.15
CA ILE A 880 22.50 -45.84 35.51
C ILE A 880 22.33 -45.93 37.04
N ALA A 881 23.36 -46.38 37.76
CA ALA A 881 23.32 -46.49 39.22
C ALA A 881 23.17 -45.13 39.94
N ARG A 882 23.78 -44.07 39.40
CA ARG A 882 23.64 -42.69 39.94
C ARG A 882 22.25 -42.12 39.66
N LEU A 883 21.65 -42.46 38.52
CA LEU A 883 20.29 -42.05 38.17
C LEU A 883 19.25 -42.70 39.09
N ASP A 884 19.37 -44.00 39.38
CA ASP A 884 18.52 -44.71 40.35
C ASP A 884 18.64 -44.10 41.76
N GLY A 885 19.86 -43.77 42.20
CA GLY A 885 20.09 -43.05 43.46
C GLY A 885 19.35 -41.71 43.53
N ALA A 886 19.57 -40.83 42.55
CA ALA A 886 18.95 -39.50 42.52
C ALA A 886 17.42 -39.55 42.44
N LEU A 887 16.85 -40.54 41.74
CA LEU A 887 15.40 -40.76 41.67
C LEU A 887 14.82 -41.26 42.99
N ARG A 888 15.49 -42.20 43.68
CA ARG A 888 15.05 -42.73 44.98
C ARG A 888 15.15 -41.73 46.12
N GLU A 889 16.12 -40.82 46.07
CA GLU A 889 16.40 -39.89 47.17
C GLU A 889 15.47 -38.66 47.17
N HIS A 890 14.93 -38.26 46.01
CA HIS A 890 14.30 -36.94 45.84
C HIS A 890 12.94 -36.91 45.08
N ALA A 891 12.40 -38.04 44.61
CA ALA A 891 11.08 -38.07 43.96
C ALA A 891 9.91 -38.29 44.96
N PRO A 892 8.80 -37.54 44.87
CA PRO A 892 7.65 -37.67 45.79
C PRO A 892 6.68 -38.78 45.33
N LEU A 893 7.18 -40.00 45.20
CA LEU A 893 6.43 -41.16 44.66
C LEU A 893 6.50 -42.35 45.63
N ASP A 894 5.50 -43.25 45.59
CA ASP A 894 5.52 -44.44 46.44
C ASP A 894 6.57 -45.47 45.97
N GLY A 895 7.10 -46.28 46.89
CA GLY A 895 8.19 -47.21 46.60
C GLY A 895 7.86 -48.30 45.58
N ALA A 896 6.61 -48.76 45.48
CA ALA A 896 6.16 -49.75 44.49
C ALA A 896 5.86 -49.12 43.12
N GLU A 897 5.55 -47.82 43.08
CA GLU A 897 5.50 -47.02 41.86
C GLU A 897 6.92 -46.72 41.35
N ILE A 898 7.87 -46.39 42.25
CA ILE A 898 9.30 -46.26 41.93
C ILE A 898 9.87 -47.59 41.40
N ASP A 899 9.67 -48.71 42.09
CA ASP A 899 10.23 -49.99 41.65
C ASP A 899 9.62 -50.48 40.32
N ARG A 900 8.34 -50.19 40.02
CA ARG A 900 7.76 -50.43 38.69
C ARG A 900 8.39 -49.55 37.60
N ARG A 901 8.66 -48.28 37.90
CA ARG A 901 9.22 -47.30 36.95
C ARG A 901 10.70 -47.53 36.69
N VAL A 902 11.48 -47.80 37.74
CA VAL A 902 12.89 -48.24 37.64
C VAL A 902 12.96 -49.54 36.84
N LYS A 903 12.12 -50.54 37.14
CA LYS A 903 12.10 -51.79 36.39
C LYS A 903 11.80 -51.58 34.90
N SER A 904 10.85 -50.71 34.54
CA SER A 904 10.56 -50.38 33.13
C SER A 904 11.73 -49.67 32.44
N LEU A 905 12.42 -48.73 33.09
CA LEU A 905 13.62 -48.09 32.55
C LEU A 905 14.79 -49.09 32.41
N MET A 906 14.98 -49.97 33.40
CA MET A 906 16.02 -50.99 33.38
C MET A 906 15.75 -52.06 32.32
N GLU A 907 14.49 -52.44 32.07
CA GLU A 907 14.12 -53.33 30.97
C GLU A 907 14.56 -52.76 29.61
N VAL A 908 14.39 -51.45 29.36
CA VAL A 908 14.87 -50.81 28.11
C VAL A 908 16.40 -50.75 28.03
N ALA A 909 17.08 -50.43 29.14
CA ALA A 909 18.55 -50.42 29.18
C ALA A 909 19.14 -51.83 28.98
N TRP A 910 18.53 -52.86 29.58
CA TRP A 910 18.91 -54.27 29.40
C TRP A 910 18.45 -54.88 28.07
N GLU A 911 17.47 -54.31 27.37
CA GLU A 911 17.15 -54.69 25.98
C GLU A 911 18.23 -54.22 24.98
N GLN A 912 18.95 -53.13 25.30
CA GLN A 912 19.99 -52.56 24.43
C GLN A 912 21.42 -52.99 24.81
N GLU A 913 21.71 -53.38 26.06
CA GLU A 913 23.02 -53.92 26.48
C GLU A 913 23.47 -55.12 25.60
N PRO A 914 22.63 -56.15 25.34
CA PRO A 914 23.00 -57.27 24.48
C PRO A 914 23.31 -56.85 23.04
N ARG A 915 22.63 -55.84 22.49
CA ARG A 915 22.87 -55.34 21.13
C ARG A 915 24.19 -54.58 21.01
N LEU A 916 24.59 -53.89 22.07
CA LEU A 916 25.89 -53.23 22.18
C LEU A 916 27.03 -54.24 22.38
N GLU A 917 26.83 -55.26 23.21
CA GLU A 917 27.80 -56.37 23.35
C GLU A 917 27.87 -57.25 22.10
N GLU A 918 26.76 -57.49 21.40
CA GLU A 918 26.70 -58.19 20.11
C GLU A 918 27.37 -57.38 19.00
N HIS A 919 27.14 -56.06 18.91
CA HIS A 919 27.89 -55.19 18.00
C HIS A 919 29.39 -55.19 18.32
N ALA A 920 29.77 -55.00 19.59
CA ALA A 920 31.18 -55.05 20.00
C ALA A 920 31.80 -56.44 19.74
N GLY A 921 31.01 -57.51 19.87
CA GLY A 921 31.38 -58.88 19.54
C GLY A 921 31.56 -59.12 18.04
N ALA A 922 30.66 -58.58 17.20
CA ALA A 922 30.74 -58.62 15.75
C ALA A 922 31.93 -57.80 15.23
N LEU A 923 32.12 -56.57 15.71
CA LEU A 923 33.33 -55.74 15.49
C LEU A 923 34.61 -56.50 15.89
N ALA A 924 34.60 -57.20 17.04
CA ALA A 924 35.73 -58.01 17.50
C ALA A 924 35.86 -59.37 16.80
N ALA A 925 34.89 -59.78 15.96
CA ALA A 925 34.95 -60.97 15.12
C ALA A 925 35.41 -60.62 13.69
N GLU A 926 34.89 -59.53 13.10
CA GLU A 926 35.36 -59.00 11.82
C GLU A 926 36.80 -58.48 11.90
N ALA A 927 37.21 -57.87 13.02
CA ALA A 927 38.62 -57.54 13.26
C ALA A 927 39.53 -58.79 13.25
N ARG A 928 39.04 -59.95 13.73
CA ARG A 928 39.78 -61.22 13.67
C ARG A 928 39.83 -61.81 12.25
N LEU A 929 38.76 -61.62 11.46
CA LEU A 929 38.76 -61.99 10.04
C LEU A 929 39.76 -61.12 9.23
N HIS A 930 40.00 -59.88 9.66
CA HIS A 930 40.96 -58.99 9.02
C HIS A 930 42.44 -59.32 9.33
N ASP A 931 42.75 -59.84 10.52
CA ASP A 931 44.06 -60.49 10.80
C ASP A 931 44.21 -61.84 10.05
N GLY A 932 43.09 -62.45 9.64
CA GLY A 932 43.04 -63.76 8.96
C GLY A 932 43.02 -63.73 7.41
N GLY A 933 42.93 -62.56 6.78
CA GLY A 933 43.23 -62.38 5.35
C GLY A 933 42.17 -62.81 4.32
N VAL A 934 40.89 -62.99 4.68
CA VAL A 934 39.84 -63.41 3.71
C VAL A 934 38.59 -62.54 3.79
N ALA A 935 38.48 -61.52 2.91
CA ALA A 935 37.24 -61.02 2.27
C ALA A 935 37.38 -59.61 1.62
N GLY A 936 38.28 -59.43 0.65
CA GLY A 936 38.13 -58.47 -0.47
C GLY A 936 37.97 -56.95 -0.24
N ARG A 937 37.84 -56.44 0.99
CA ARG A 937 37.68 -55.00 1.29
C ARG A 937 38.94 -54.42 1.92
N SER A 938 39.30 -53.20 1.54
CA SER A 938 40.46 -52.50 2.13
C SER A 938 40.12 -51.93 3.51
N ARG A 939 41.13 -51.74 4.37
CA ARG A 939 40.97 -51.05 5.66
C ARG A 939 40.35 -49.64 5.51
N ALA A 940 40.61 -48.97 4.39
CA ALA A 940 39.99 -47.68 4.05
C ALA A 940 38.49 -47.81 3.71
N SER A 941 38.09 -48.85 2.97
CA SER A 941 36.68 -49.17 2.69
C SER A 941 35.91 -49.53 3.96
N TRP A 942 36.59 -50.14 4.94
CA TRP A 942 36.03 -50.48 6.26
C TRP A 942 35.83 -49.23 7.13
N VAL A 943 36.81 -48.32 7.13
CA VAL A 943 36.67 -46.98 7.76
C VAL A 943 35.55 -46.16 7.12
N ALA A 944 35.39 -46.23 5.79
CA ALA A 944 34.24 -45.59 5.11
C ALA A 944 32.90 -46.17 5.56
N LEU A 945 32.76 -47.50 5.64
CA LEU A 945 31.52 -48.14 6.10
C LEU A 945 31.15 -47.73 7.54
N CYS A 946 32.14 -47.67 8.45
CA CYS A 946 31.92 -47.18 9.82
C CYS A 946 31.52 -45.70 9.87
N ARG A 947 32.01 -44.87 8.93
CA ARG A 947 31.62 -43.46 8.83
C ARG A 947 30.20 -43.31 8.30
N ASP A 948 29.83 -44.05 7.26
CA ASP A 948 28.47 -44.04 6.70
C ASP A 948 27.42 -44.52 7.71
N ASP A 949 27.74 -45.56 8.48
CA ASP A 949 26.86 -46.12 9.52
C ASP A 949 26.76 -45.17 10.74
N ALA A 950 27.87 -44.53 11.14
CA ALA A 950 27.84 -43.49 12.16
C ALA A 950 27.06 -42.25 11.70
N LEU A 951 27.15 -41.86 10.42
CA LEU A 951 26.37 -40.75 9.84
C LEU A 951 24.87 -41.07 9.82
N ARG A 952 24.47 -42.29 9.44
CA ARG A 952 23.06 -42.72 9.54
C ARG A 952 22.56 -42.72 10.97
N GLN A 953 23.31 -43.29 11.91
CA GLN A 953 22.94 -43.26 13.32
C GLN A 953 22.90 -41.85 13.92
N LEU A 954 23.71 -40.92 13.41
CA LEU A 954 23.68 -39.50 13.82
C LEU A 954 22.46 -38.77 13.20
N LEU A 955 22.04 -39.12 11.99
CA LEU A 955 20.79 -38.69 11.35
C LEU A 955 19.54 -39.27 12.03
N ASP A 956 19.57 -40.56 12.39
CA ASP A 956 18.50 -41.25 13.11
C ASP A 956 18.40 -40.74 14.56
N ALA A 957 19.52 -40.44 15.22
CA ALA A 957 19.53 -39.80 16.54
C ALA A 957 19.13 -38.32 16.46
N LEU A 958 19.42 -37.60 15.36
CA LEU A 958 18.91 -36.25 15.10
C LEU A 958 17.40 -36.23 14.90
N THR A 959 16.87 -37.17 14.13
CA THR A 959 15.43 -37.30 13.87
C THR A 959 14.72 -37.80 15.13
N GLY A 960 15.31 -38.78 15.80
CA GLY A 960 14.94 -39.23 17.14
C GLY A 960 14.92 -38.09 18.14
N ALA A 961 15.89 -37.16 18.12
CA ALA A 961 15.85 -35.96 18.96
C ALA A 961 14.66 -35.05 18.65
N ILE A 962 14.25 -34.95 17.39
CA ILE A 962 13.13 -34.10 16.97
C ILE A 962 11.80 -34.73 17.38
N ASP A 963 11.64 -36.05 17.24
CA ASP A 963 10.42 -36.75 17.67
C ASP A 963 10.39 -36.97 19.19
N ALA A 964 11.54 -37.19 19.83
CA ALA A 964 11.70 -37.17 21.28
C ALA A 964 11.34 -35.79 21.85
N THR A 965 11.80 -34.72 21.23
CA THR A 965 11.38 -33.38 21.65
C THR A 965 9.88 -33.20 21.40
N ARG A 966 9.31 -33.57 20.26
CA ARG A 966 7.84 -33.50 20.04
C ARG A 966 6.99 -34.30 21.04
N THR A 967 7.49 -35.43 21.53
CA THR A 967 6.81 -36.29 22.51
C THR A 967 7.16 -35.98 23.96
N LEU A 968 8.21 -35.19 24.19
CA LEU A 968 8.54 -34.64 25.49
C LEU A 968 7.38 -33.76 26.01
N PRO A 969 7.16 -33.75 27.33
CA PRO A 969 6.11 -32.96 27.92
C PRO A 969 6.66 -31.67 28.47
N LEU A 970 5.69 -30.83 28.76
CA LEU A 970 5.83 -29.41 28.68
C LEU A 970 6.52 -28.86 29.94
N GLY A 971 7.84 -28.84 29.96
CA GLY A 971 8.61 -28.16 31.01
C GLY A 971 10.10 -28.05 30.76
N LEU A 972 10.56 -28.42 29.56
CA LEU A 972 11.89 -29.01 29.39
C LEU A 972 12.88 -28.07 28.71
N GLY A 973 12.73 -26.78 29.04
CA GLY A 973 13.63 -25.63 28.82
C GLY A 973 14.96 -26.04 28.24
N ASP A 974 15.73 -26.56 29.17
CA ASP A 974 17.14 -26.69 29.01
C ASP A 974 17.54 -28.06 28.41
N VAL A 975 16.75 -29.15 28.47
CA VAL A 975 17.01 -30.42 27.71
C VAL A 975 17.10 -30.14 26.21
N ARG A 976 16.27 -29.22 25.74
CA ARG A 976 16.13 -28.93 24.32
C ARG A 976 17.27 -28.03 23.82
N ALA A 977 17.69 -27.04 24.62
CA ALA A 977 18.91 -26.27 24.35
C ALA A 977 20.19 -27.11 24.52
N ILE A 978 20.16 -28.12 25.40
CA ILE A 978 21.17 -29.17 25.57
C ILE A 978 21.36 -30.01 24.31
N LEU A 979 20.26 -30.51 23.74
CA LEU A 979 20.30 -31.32 22.53
C LEU A 979 20.85 -30.45 21.39
N ARG A 980 20.42 -29.19 21.25
CA ARG A 980 21.04 -28.26 20.29
C ARG A 980 22.54 -28.08 20.56
N ALA A 981 22.99 -27.81 21.79
CA ALA A 981 24.41 -27.64 22.12
C ALA A 981 25.26 -28.89 21.89
N ALA A 982 24.73 -30.08 22.18
CA ALA A 982 25.37 -31.36 21.88
C ALA A 982 25.47 -31.60 20.36
N LEU A 983 24.48 -31.16 19.58
CA LEU A 983 24.54 -31.18 18.12
C LEU A 983 25.56 -30.16 17.57
N THR A 984 25.67 -28.97 18.16
CA THR A 984 26.70 -27.97 17.81
C THR A 984 28.13 -28.47 18.09
N GLU A 985 28.39 -29.13 19.24
CA GLU A 985 29.73 -29.72 19.47
C GLU A 985 29.96 -31.00 18.65
N ASN A 986 28.93 -31.82 18.37
CA ASN A 986 29.06 -32.90 17.38
C ASN A 986 29.46 -32.36 16.00
N ARG A 987 28.88 -31.23 15.57
CA ARG A 987 29.27 -30.53 14.34
C ARG A 987 30.71 -30.02 14.41
N ARG A 988 31.18 -29.51 15.57
CA ARG A 988 32.60 -29.17 15.78
C ARG A 988 33.54 -30.38 15.84
N ILE A 989 33.06 -31.57 16.21
CA ILE A 989 33.83 -32.83 16.13
C ILE A 989 33.91 -33.28 14.66
N LEU A 990 32.82 -33.19 13.90
CA LEU A 990 32.81 -33.40 12.45
C LEU A 990 33.74 -32.42 11.71
N ASP A 991 33.75 -31.13 12.09
CA ASP A 991 34.67 -30.12 11.55
C ASP A 991 36.15 -30.34 11.90
N ARG A 992 36.44 -31.15 12.93
CA ARG A 992 37.80 -31.54 13.35
C ARG A 992 38.22 -32.91 12.80
N ALA A 993 37.29 -33.70 12.28
CA ALA A 993 37.59 -34.96 11.62
C ALA A 993 38.07 -34.70 10.18
N VAL A 994 39.07 -35.46 9.72
CA VAL A 994 39.69 -35.22 8.42
C VAL A 994 38.79 -35.74 7.28
N PHE A 995 37.90 -34.85 6.81
CA PHE A 995 37.09 -34.98 5.60
C PHE A 995 37.66 -34.13 4.45
N ARG A 996 37.27 -34.42 3.21
CA ARG A 996 37.50 -33.49 2.09
C ARG A 996 36.41 -32.41 2.07
N PRO A 997 36.71 -31.17 1.64
CA PRO A 997 35.72 -30.07 1.64
C PRO A 997 34.41 -30.40 0.91
N ASP A 998 34.52 -31.02 -0.27
CA ASP A 998 33.38 -31.35 -1.13
C ASP A 998 32.44 -32.41 -0.50
N GLU A 999 32.99 -33.32 0.31
CA GLU A 999 32.23 -34.32 1.07
C GLU A 999 31.46 -33.66 2.22
N ARG A 1000 32.02 -32.59 2.82
CA ARG A 1000 31.43 -31.84 3.94
C ARG A 1000 30.23 -30.99 3.52
N GLU A 1001 30.32 -30.23 2.43
CA GLU A 1001 29.20 -29.39 1.96
C GLU A 1001 27.99 -30.23 1.57
N ARG A 1002 28.23 -31.35 0.86
CA ARG A 1002 27.17 -32.25 0.43
C ARG A 1002 26.39 -32.85 1.60
N LEU A 1003 27.08 -33.33 2.63
CA LEU A 1003 26.46 -33.91 3.82
C LEU A 1003 25.61 -32.88 4.57
N LEU A 1004 26.04 -31.62 4.66
CA LEU A 1004 25.28 -30.56 5.32
C LEU A 1004 24.00 -30.18 4.55
N ALA A 1005 24.04 -30.18 3.22
CA ALA A 1005 22.85 -29.91 2.39
C ALA A 1005 21.78 -31.01 2.52
N GLU A 1006 22.18 -32.28 2.41
CA GLU A 1006 21.27 -33.44 2.49
C GLU A 1006 20.56 -33.52 3.87
N MET A 1007 21.21 -33.05 4.95
CA MET A 1007 20.61 -32.97 6.30
C MET A 1007 19.53 -31.88 6.44
N ALA A 1008 19.72 -30.70 5.83
CA ALA A 1008 18.83 -29.56 6.01
C ALA A 1008 17.47 -29.76 5.28
N GLU A 1009 17.52 -30.35 4.09
CA GLU A 1009 16.33 -30.57 3.25
C GLU A 1009 15.39 -31.63 3.84
N GLY A 1010 15.96 -32.73 4.37
CA GLY A 1010 15.20 -33.82 5.00
C GLY A 1010 14.42 -33.40 6.25
N LEU A 1011 14.98 -32.48 7.05
CA LEU A 1011 14.33 -31.96 8.27
C LEU A 1011 13.08 -31.14 7.95
N SER A 1012 13.21 -30.20 7.02
CA SER A 1012 12.18 -29.20 6.71
C SER A 1012 10.93 -29.82 6.10
N SER A 1013 11.12 -30.74 5.14
CA SER A 1013 10.04 -31.41 4.41
C SER A 1013 9.15 -32.27 5.32
N ARG A 1014 9.73 -32.93 6.32
CA ARG A 1014 9.01 -33.85 7.21
C ARG A 1014 8.25 -33.12 8.32
N LEU A 1015 8.84 -32.07 8.90
CA LEU A 1015 8.19 -31.23 9.92
C LEU A 1015 6.85 -30.64 9.45
N GLN A 1016 6.75 -30.21 8.19
CA GLN A 1016 5.52 -29.65 7.62
C GLN A 1016 4.42 -30.70 7.39
N SER A 1017 4.79 -31.97 7.15
CA SER A 1017 3.83 -33.05 6.86
C SER A 1017 3.04 -33.50 8.10
N ASP A 1018 3.71 -33.55 9.26
CA ASP A 1018 3.12 -34.09 10.48
C ASP A 1018 2.22 -33.09 11.21
N MET A 1019 2.52 -31.79 11.13
CA MET A 1019 1.74 -30.72 11.79
C MET A 1019 0.28 -30.64 11.32
N ALA A 1020 -0.06 -31.23 10.17
CA ALA A 1020 -1.42 -31.32 9.66
C ALA A 1020 -2.25 -32.48 10.26
N ARG A 1021 -1.69 -33.29 11.18
CA ARG A 1021 -2.26 -34.58 11.61
C ARG A 1021 -2.51 -34.75 13.11
N VAL A 1022 -2.15 -33.78 13.95
CA VAL A 1022 -2.24 -33.88 15.43
C VAL A 1022 -3.70 -33.87 15.91
N ASP A 1023 -4.05 -34.86 16.73
CA ASP A 1023 -5.42 -35.08 17.24
C ASP A 1023 -5.64 -34.43 18.62
N ARG A 1024 -6.89 -34.11 18.96
CA ARG A 1024 -7.25 -33.35 20.16
C ARG A 1024 -6.91 -34.11 21.46
N ALA A 1025 -6.82 -35.43 21.39
CA ALA A 1025 -6.40 -36.30 22.50
C ALA A 1025 -4.90 -36.18 22.85
N GLU A 1026 -4.08 -35.57 21.99
CA GLU A 1026 -2.61 -35.45 22.16
C GLU A 1026 -2.20 -34.11 22.81
N LEU A 1027 -3.16 -33.23 23.10
CA LEU A 1027 -2.94 -31.85 23.58
C LEU A 1027 -3.30 -31.66 25.08
N VAL A 1028 -3.47 -32.75 25.83
CA VAL A 1028 -4.03 -32.75 27.20
C VAL A 1028 -3.20 -31.93 28.18
N ASP A 1029 -1.87 -31.97 28.10
CA ASP A 1029 -1.00 -31.22 29.02
C ASP A 1029 -1.05 -29.72 28.71
N GLY A 1030 -0.97 -29.34 27.43
CA GLY A 1030 -1.14 -27.95 27.00
C GLY A 1030 -2.50 -27.38 27.37
N GLU A 1031 -3.55 -28.19 27.27
CA GLU A 1031 -4.90 -27.87 27.76
C GLU A 1031 -4.92 -27.73 29.29
N ALA A 1032 -4.28 -28.62 30.05
CA ALA A 1032 -4.20 -28.51 31.51
C ALA A 1032 -3.43 -27.26 31.97
N VAL A 1033 -2.42 -26.83 31.22
CA VAL A 1033 -1.59 -25.66 31.53
C VAL A 1033 -2.35 -24.38 31.26
N ALA A 1034 -3.01 -24.28 30.11
CA ALA A 1034 -3.87 -23.15 29.81
C ALA A 1034 -5.12 -23.11 30.73
N ARG A 1035 -5.75 -24.25 31.00
CA ARG A 1035 -6.85 -24.39 31.99
C ARG A 1035 -6.40 -23.99 33.40
N GLY A 1036 -5.22 -24.41 33.85
CA GLY A 1036 -4.71 -24.11 35.18
C GLY A 1036 -4.38 -22.63 35.40
N ARG A 1037 -4.00 -21.90 34.36
CA ARG A 1037 -3.76 -20.44 34.41
C ARG A 1037 -5.06 -19.64 34.37
N LEU A 1038 -5.98 -20.03 33.49
CA LEU A 1038 -7.21 -19.29 33.19
C LEU A 1038 -8.40 -19.71 34.07
N GLY A 1039 -8.32 -20.85 34.74
CA GLY A 1039 -9.33 -21.38 35.66
C GLY A 1039 -10.72 -21.44 35.01
N ALA A 1040 -11.71 -20.85 35.68
CA ALA A 1040 -13.09 -20.78 35.20
C ALA A 1040 -13.25 -20.12 33.81
N LEU A 1041 -12.30 -19.30 33.36
CA LEU A 1041 -12.35 -18.70 32.01
C LEU A 1041 -12.07 -19.74 30.91
N TRP A 1042 -11.29 -20.78 31.18
CA TRP A 1042 -11.04 -21.85 30.21
C TRP A 1042 -12.30 -22.65 29.91
N ASP A 1043 -12.99 -23.08 30.95
CA ASP A 1043 -14.17 -23.93 30.81
C ASP A 1043 -15.43 -23.12 30.44
N GLY A 1044 -15.51 -21.83 30.82
CA GLY A 1044 -16.70 -20.99 30.66
C GLY A 1044 -16.63 -19.85 29.63
N ALA A 1045 -15.46 -19.39 29.18
CA ALA A 1045 -15.33 -18.18 28.35
C ALA A 1045 -14.60 -18.39 26.99
N LEU A 1046 -13.94 -19.52 26.79
CA LEU A 1046 -13.21 -19.85 25.55
C LEU A 1046 -13.97 -20.83 24.66
N THR A 1047 -13.85 -20.65 23.34
CA THR A 1047 -14.38 -21.60 22.36
C THR A 1047 -13.50 -22.84 22.23
N ASP A 1048 -14.03 -23.93 21.68
CA ASP A 1048 -13.29 -25.16 21.42
C ASP A 1048 -12.02 -24.98 20.60
N ASP A 1049 -12.10 -24.11 19.59
CA ASP A 1049 -11.01 -23.78 18.67
C ASP A 1049 -9.94 -22.89 19.30
N GLU A 1050 -10.32 -22.00 20.23
CA GLU A 1050 -9.38 -21.18 21.00
C GLU A 1050 -8.73 -21.99 22.12
N ARG A 1051 -9.48 -22.88 22.76
CA ARG A 1051 -8.93 -23.89 23.67
C ARG A 1051 -7.93 -24.76 22.93
N ARG A 1052 -8.24 -25.24 21.72
CA ARG A 1052 -7.28 -25.99 20.90
C ARG A 1052 -6.01 -25.17 20.63
N LEU A 1053 -6.12 -23.94 20.15
CA LEU A 1053 -4.95 -23.10 19.82
C LEU A 1053 -4.12 -22.69 21.06
N LEU A 1054 -4.75 -22.47 22.21
CA LEU A 1054 -4.06 -22.22 23.46
C LEU A 1054 -3.49 -23.49 24.10
N ALA A 1055 -4.11 -24.65 23.87
CA ALA A 1055 -3.55 -25.95 24.24
C ALA A 1055 -2.35 -26.28 23.35
N GLU A 1056 -2.42 -26.04 22.04
CA GLU A 1056 -1.29 -26.13 21.10
C GLU A 1056 -0.20 -25.10 21.42
N ALA A 1057 -0.55 -23.92 21.93
CA ALA A 1057 0.46 -22.98 22.43
C ALA A 1057 1.04 -23.41 23.78
N GLY A 1058 0.28 -24.10 24.65
CA GLY A 1058 0.77 -24.73 25.88
C GLY A 1058 1.74 -25.85 25.55
N GLN A 1059 1.23 -26.89 24.89
CA GLN A 1059 1.70 -27.53 23.64
C GLN A 1059 3.12 -27.25 23.10
N LEU A 1060 3.47 -25.96 23.01
CA LEU A 1060 4.69 -25.47 22.37
C LEU A 1060 5.53 -24.61 23.33
N LEU A 1061 4.90 -23.86 24.24
CA LEU A 1061 5.58 -23.11 25.30
C LEU A 1061 6.39 -24.08 26.14
N GLN A 1062 5.71 -25.18 26.46
CA GLN A 1062 6.26 -26.21 27.29
C GLN A 1062 7.55 -26.83 26.69
N GLU A 1063 7.65 -26.71 25.34
CA GLU A 1063 8.49 -27.41 24.37
C GLU A 1063 9.51 -26.46 23.66
N PRO A 1064 10.63 -26.09 24.31
CA PRO A 1064 11.59 -25.04 23.91
C PRO A 1064 12.18 -25.06 22.48
N ALA A 1065 12.56 -26.20 21.91
CA ALA A 1065 13.06 -26.26 20.53
C ALA A 1065 12.00 -25.92 19.46
N LEU A 1066 10.73 -25.83 19.87
CA LEU A 1066 9.58 -25.38 19.10
C LEU A 1066 8.97 -24.11 19.73
N ALA A 1067 9.61 -23.52 20.74
CA ALA A 1067 9.10 -22.35 21.42
C ALA A 1067 9.03 -21.11 20.49
N ARG A 1068 9.92 -21.01 19.51
CA ARG A 1068 9.77 -20.08 18.36
C ARG A 1068 8.43 -20.21 17.60
N LEU A 1069 7.69 -21.30 17.75
CA LEU A 1069 6.35 -21.50 17.16
C LEU A 1069 5.21 -21.12 18.13
N VAL A 1070 5.50 -20.79 19.39
CA VAL A 1070 4.54 -20.32 20.40
C VAL A 1070 3.97 -18.96 20.06
N PRO A 1071 4.79 -17.96 19.64
CA PRO A 1071 4.25 -16.70 19.15
C PRO A 1071 3.29 -16.89 17.95
N PHE A 1072 3.48 -17.93 17.14
CA PHE A 1072 2.56 -18.27 16.05
C PHE A 1072 1.22 -18.82 16.53
N SER A 1073 1.23 -19.84 17.40
CA SER A 1073 -0.02 -20.45 17.91
C SER A 1073 -0.80 -19.50 18.82
N LEU A 1074 -0.11 -18.76 19.70
CA LEU A 1074 -0.70 -17.65 20.46
C LEU A 1074 -1.20 -16.55 19.53
N GLY A 1075 -0.46 -16.24 18.45
CA GLY A 1075 -0.85 -15.23 17.48
C GLY A 1075 -2.21 -15.53 16.86
N LYS A 1076 -2.41 -16.78 16.42
CA LYS A 1076 -3.70 -17.25 15.91
C LYS A 1076 -4.82 -17.24 16.97
N ALA A 1077 -4.50 -17.57 18.22
CA ALA A 1077 -5.47 -17.50 19.32
C ALA A 1077 -5.93 -16.05 19.57
N VAL A 1078 -4.99 -15.10 19.68
CA VAL A 1078 -5.26 -13.67 19.89
C VAL A 1078 -6.01 -13.06 18.70
N GLU A 1079 -5.63 -13.43 17.47
CA GLU A 1079 -6.31 -13.02 16.24
C GLU A 1079 -7.79 -13.41 16.29
N ARG A 1080 -8.08 -14.69 16.60
CA ARG A 1080 -9.46 -15.18 16.75
C ARG A 1080 -10.21 -14.51 17.89
N MET A 1081 -9.60 -14.34 19.05
CA MET A 1081 -10.25 -13.72 20.21
C MET A 1081 -10.64 -12.26 19.94
N LEU A 1082 -9.73 -11.46 19.40
CA LEU A 1082 -10.00 -10.07 19.02
C LEU A 1082 -11.07 -10.00 17.92
N HIS A 1083 -10.97 -10.86 16.90
CA HIS A 1083 -11.96 -10.91 15.83
C HIS A 1083 -13.37 -11.23 16.37
N ALA A 1084 -13.51 -12.30 17.17
CA ALA A 1084 -14.80 -12.81 17.63
C ALA A 1084 -15.43 -12.01 18.78
N ARG A 1085 -14.65 -11.42 19.69
CA ARG A 1085 -15.18 -10.75 20.91
C ARG A 1085 -15.10 -9.23 20.92
N LEU A 1086 -14.18 -8.63 20.16
CA LEU A 1086 -14.08 -7.18 20.03
C LEU A 1086 -14.68 -6.70 18.71
N MET A 1087 -14.21 -7.29 17.61
CA MET A 1087 -14.36 -6.67 16.29
C MET A 1087 -15.71 -7.00 15.63
N GLU A 1088 -16.14 -8.26 15.61
CA GLU A 1088 -17.48 -8.63 15.10
C GLU A 1088 -18.63 -8.05 15.95
N PRO A 1089 -18.63 -8.12 17.30
CA PRO A 1089 -19.72 -7.54 18.09
C PRO A 1089 -19.82 -6.02 17.97
N ALA A 1090 -18.69 -5.31 17.86
CA ALA A 1090 -18.69 -3.88 17.61
C ALA A 1090 -19.14 -3.53 16.18
N ARG A 1091 -18.87 -4.39 15.19
CA ARG A 1091 -19.45 -4.30 13.83
C ARG A 1091 -20.97 -4.52 13.88
N ASP A 1092 -21.45 -5.44 14.70
CA ASP A 1092 -22.89 -5.72 14.82
C ASP A 1092 -23.63 -4.61 15.58
N LEU A 1093 -23.02 -3.98 16.59
CA LEU A 1093 -23.55 -2.74 17.21
C LEU A 1093 -23.70 -1.59 16.19
N VAL A 1094 -22.80 -1.52 15.20
CA VAL A 1094 -22.93 -0.55 14.09
C VAL A 1094 -24.03 -0.96 13.12
N ARG A 1095 -24.08 -2.24 12.72
CA ARG A 1095 -25.14 -2.77 11.82
C ARG A 1095 -26.53 -2.60 12.41
N ALA A 1096 -26.68 -2.75 13.73
CA ALA A 1096 -27.91 -2.51 14.48
C ALA A 1096 -28.21 -1.00 14.68
N GLY A 1097 -27.33 -0.10 14.25
CA GLY A 1097 -27.48 1.35 14.40
C GLY A 1097 -27.26 1.88 15.83
N ALA A 1098 -26.86 1.03 16.78
CA ALA A 1098 -26.68 1.37 18.19
C ALA A 1098 -25.45 2.24 18.46
N ALA A 1099 -24.43 2.14 17.61
CA ALA A 1099 -23.27 3.02 17.62
C ALA A 1099 -22.92 3.50 16.20
N ARG A 1100 -22.52 4.77 16.06
CA ARG A 1100 -22.07 5.32 14.78
C ARG A 1100 -20.55 5.20 14.68
N ILE A 1101 -20.06 4.71 13.55
CA ILE A 1101 -18.64 4.78 13.22
C ILE A 1101 -18.29 6.22 12.85
N GLY A 1102 -17.33 6.78 13.56
CA GLY A 1102 -16.64 7.98 13.13
C GLY A 1102 -15.82 7.70 11.88
N THR A 1103 -16.08 8.51 10.87
CA THR A 1103 -15.36 8.52 9.60
C THR A 1103 -13.93 9.06 9.75
N ASP A 1104 -13.63 9.81 10.82
CA ASP A 1104 -12.64 10.88 10.78
C ASP A 1104 -11.19 10.53 11.18
N ALA A 1105 -10.74 9.34 10.76
CA ALA A 1105 -9.43 8.76 11.03
C ALA A 1105 -8.28 9.27 10.12
N ALA A 1106 -7.00 8.99 10.46
CA ALA A 1106 -5.79 9.20 9.62
C ALA A 1106 -5.49 7.99 8.68
N PRO A 1107 -4.85 8.09 7.49
CA PRO A 1107 -4.85 6.99 6.51
C PRO A 1107 -3.86 5.93 6.95
N ASN A 1108 -4.23 4.65 6.81
CA ASN A 1108 -3.51 3.53 7.43
C ASN A 1108 -3.34 3.61 8.96
N SER A 1109 -4.02 4.54 9.64
CA SER A 1109 -4.02 4.62 11.11
C SER A 1109 -4.80 3.47 11.76
N ARG A 1110 -4.68 3.35 13.08
CA ARG A 1110 -5.42 2.36 13.87
C ARG A 1110 -6.91 2.68 13.85
N GLU A 1111 -7.25 3.97 13.94
CA GLU A 1111 -8.58 4.54 13.77
C GLU A 1111 -9.18 4.11 12.43
N ALA A 1112 -8.45 4.29 11.32
CA ALA A 1112 -8.96 3.93 10.00
C ALA A 1112 -9.21 2.44 9.93
N ASN A 1113 -8.22 1.61 10.29
CA ASN A 1113 -8.34 0.15 10.30
C ASN A 1113 -9.48 -0.35 11.22
N ALA A 1114 -9.81 0.37 12.29
CA ALA A 1114 -10.95 0.12 13.16
C ALA A 1114 -12.30 0.44 12.48
N ALA A 1115 -12.52 1.70 12.08
CA ALA A 1115 -13.73 2.13 11.34
C ALA A 1115 -14.02 1.25 10.13
N ALA A 1116 -12.94 0.83 9.49
CA ALA A 1116 -12.91 -0.08 8.38
C ALA A 1116 -13.50 -1.47 8.73
N PHE A 1117 -12.97 -2.16 9.75
CA PHE A 1117 -13.54 -3.43 10.20
C PHE A 1117 -14.97 -3.31 10.67
N LEU A 1118 -15.27 -2.30 11.47
CA LEU A 1118 -16.61 -2.07 12.00
C LEU A 1118 -17.65 -1.85 10.89
N ALA A 1119 -17.25 -1.34 9.73
CA ALA A 1119 -18.10 -1.16 8.57
C ALA A 1119 -18.26 -2.44 7.71
N GLY A 1120 -17.82 -3.60 8.19
CA GLY A 1120 -18.03 -4.89 7.53
C GLY A 1120 -17.02 -5.28 6.47
N ARG A 1121 -16.06 -4.42 6.15
CA ARG A 1121 -15.43 -4.48 4.84
C ARG A 1121 -14.09 -5.27 4.78
N THR A 1122 -13.43 -5.66 5.90
CA THR A 1122 -12.02 -6.19 5.99
C THR A 1122 -11.87 -7.52 6.70
N THR A 1123 -10.79 -8.23 6.35
CA THR A 1123 -9.97 -9.05 7.25
C THR A 1123 -8.72 -8.28 7.72
N LEU A 1124 -8.52 -8.14 9.03
CA LEU A 1124 -7.35 -7.45 9.60
C LEU A 1124 -6.23 -8.44 9.94
N THR A 1125 -4.98 -8.05 9.74
CA THR A 1125 -3.84 -8.79 10.28
C THR A 1125 -3.77 -8.70 11.81
N LEU A 1126 -3.18 -9.69 12.46
CA LEU A 1126 -2.96 -9.71 13.91
C LEU A 1126 -2.35 -8.40 14.47
N GLY A 1127 -1.34 -7.83 13.79
CA GLY A 1127 -0.72 -6.56 14.21
C GLY A 1127 -1.67 -5.36 14.14
N GLN A 1128 -2.57 -5.33 13.14
CA GLN A 1128 -3.61 -4.31 13.04
C GLN A 1128 -4.69 -4.49 14.12
N LEU A 1129 -5.14 -5.73 14.37
CA LEU A 1129 -6.11 -6.06 15.43
C LEU A 1129 -5.61 -5.61 16.82
N VAL A 1130 -4.37 -5.93 17.16
CA VAL A 1130 -3.75 -5.49 18.42
C VAL A 1130 -3.65 -3.97 18.48
N GLY A 1131 -3.18 -3.30 17.41
CA GLY A 1131 -3.07 -1.84 17.37
C GLY A 1131 -4.41 -1.12 17.58
N ILE A 1132 -5.49 -1.66 17.01
CA ILE A 1132 -6.87 -1.19 17.20
C ILE A 1132 -7.32 -1.38 18.65
N PHE A 1133 -7.16 -2.57 19.20
CA PHE A 1133 -7.55 -2.87 20.58
C PHE A 1133 -6.85 -1.96 21.60
N GLN A 1134 -5.52 -1.82 21.48
CA GLN A 1134 -4.73 -0.91 22.31
C GLN A 1134 -5.27 0.52 22.28
N ARG A 1135 -5.63 1.02 21.08
CA ARG A 1135 -6.13 2.38 20.90
C ARG A 1135 -7.52 2.55 21.52
N ALA A 1136 -8.43 1.61 21.29
CA ALA A 1136 -9.74 1.58 21.94
C ALA A 1136 -9.60 1.66 23.48
N VAL A 1137 -8.72 0.84 24.07
CA VAL A 1137 -8.52 0.83 25.52
C VAL A 1137 -7.91 2.14 26.04
N SER A 1138 -7.01 2.78 25.28
CA SER A 1138 -6.42 4.08 25.64
C SER A 1138 -7.42 5.25 25.63
N LEU A 1139 -8.45 5.18 24.79
CA LEU A 1139 -9.45 6.25 24.62
C LEU A 1139 -10.58 6.20 25.67
N ALA A 1140 -10.62 5.17 26.50
CA ALA A 1140 -11.72 4.95 27.43
C ALA A 1140 -11.77 5.93 28.62
N ASP A 1141 -10.69 6.65 28.94
CA ASP A 1141 -10.70 7.68 30.01
C ASP A 1141 -10.90 9.11 29.47
N GLY A 1142 -10.41 9.40 28.26
CA GLY A 1142 -10.44 10.75 27.66
C GLY A 1142 -11.67 11.06 26.82
N GLY A 1143 -12.59 10.10 26.69
CA GLY A 1143 -13.65 10.13 25.67
C GLY A 1143 -13.16 9.51 24.36
N ALA A 1144 -13.94 8.58 23.83
CA ALA A 1144 -13.65 7.99 22.52
C ALA A 1144 -13.98 9.00 21.42
N ASP A 1145 -13.08 9.12 20.44
CA ASP A 1145 -13.47 9.66 19.14
C ASP A 1145 -14.59 8.82 18.53
N ALA A 1146 -15.33 9.37 17.56
CA ALA A 1146 -16.47 8.67 16.99
C ALA A 1146 -16.07 7.33 16.35
N THR A 1147 -14.81 7.17 15.88
CA THR A 1147 -14.30 5.97 15.21
C THR A 1147 -14.17 4.81 16.19
N PHE A 1148 -13.60 5.06 17.35
CA PHE A 1148 -13.48 4.11 18.44
C PHE A 1148 -14.73 4.07 19.33
N ALA A 1149 -15.68 5.00 19.21
CA ALA A 1149 -16.89 5.02 20.01
C ALA A 1149 -17.68 3.69 20.01
N PRO A 1150 -17.88 2.97 18.88
CA PRO A 1150 -18.49 1.63 18.91
C PRO A 1150 -17.66 0.60 19.67
N LEU A 1151 -16.33 0.61 19.52
CA LEU A 1151 -15.42 -0.31 20.20
C LEU A 1151 -15.34 -0.01 21.70
N VAL A 1152 -15.28 1.26 22.09
CA VAL A 1152 -15.25 1.70 23.49
C VAL A 1152 -16.62 1.55 24.14
N ALA A 1153 -17.72 1.76 23.42
CA ALA A 1153 -19.07 1.46 23.89
C ALA A 1153 -19.24 -0.05 24.12
N HIS A 1154 -18.80 -0.89 23.18
CA HIS A 1154 -18.77 -2.34 23.35
C HIS A 1154 -17.93 -2.74 24.57
N LEU A 1155 -16.67 -2.30 24.63
CA LEU A 1155 -15.75 -2.62 25.73
C LEU A 1155 -16.25 -2.11 27.11
N ARG A 1156 -17.00 -1.01 27.16
CA ARG A 1156 -17.68 -0.50 28.38
C ARG A 1156 -18.98 -1.24 28.71
N ALA A 1157 -19.66 -1.80 27.71
CA ALA A 1157 -20.86 -2.62 27.86
C ALA A 1157 -20.54 -4.09 28.18
N LEU A 1158 -19.27 -4.51 28.09
CA LEU A 1158 -18.84 -5.83 28.50
C LEU A 1158 -19.13 -6.08 29.99
N PRO A 1159 -19.60 -7.28 30.39
CA PRO A 1159 -20.08 -7.53 31.75
C PRO A 1159 -19.07 -7.28 32.88
N ARG A 1160 -17.76 -7.34 32.57
CA ARG A 1160 -16.66 -7.02 33.49
C ARG A 1160 -15.68 -6.01 32.88
N ALA A 1161 -16.22 -4.91 32.34
CA ALA A 1161 -15.43 -3.80 31.77
C ALA A 1161 -14.39 -3.19 32.75
N ASP A 1162 -14.58 -3.35 34.06
CA ASP A 1162 -13.62 -2.99 35.11
C ASP A 1162 -12.26 -3.70 34.95
N LEU A 1163 -12.25 -4.92 34.38
CA LEU A 1163 -11.03 -5.65 34.09
C LEU A 1163 -10.24 -5.03 32.92
N LEU A 1164 -10.91 -4.40 31.95
CA LEU A 1164 -10.25 -3.68 30.85
C LEU A 1164 -9.84 -2.26 31.24
N PHE A 1165 -10.58 -1.65 32.15
CA PHE A 1165 -10.41 -0.26 32.58
C PHE A 1165 -10.08 -0.17 34.07
N PRO A 1166 -8.93 -0.74 34.53
CA PRO A 1166 -8.52 -0.62 35.91
C PRO A 1166 -8.28 0.85 36.28
N ALA A 1167 -8.50 1.17 37.56
CA ALA A 1167 -8.28 2.50 38.12
C ALA A 1167 -6.79 2.92 38.11
N ASP A 1168 -5.86 1.96 38.14
CA ASP A 1168 -4.44 2.22 37.86
C ASP A 1168 -4.24 2.39 36.33
N ALA A 1169 -4.17 3.65 35.88
CA ALA A 1169 -3.87 4.01 34.50
C ALA A 1169 -2.49 3.48 34.04
N ALA A 1170 -1.51 3.35 34.95
CA ALA A 1170 -0.23 2.75 34.62
C ALA A 1170 -0.37 1.23 34.39
N ARG A 1171 -1.25 0.54 35.12
CA ARG A 1171 -1.60 -0.89 34.86
C ARG A 1171 -2.21 -1.08 33.49
N ARG A 1172 -3.16 -0.21 33.12
CA ARG A 1172 -3.77 -0.22 31.79
C ARG A 1172 -2.74 -0.02 30.68
N LYS A 1173 -1.83 0.94 30.85
CA LYS A 1173 -0.71 1.18 29.92
C LYS A 1173 0.23 -0.03 29.84
N ARG A 1174 0.63 -0.63 30.97
CA ARG A 1174 1.51 -1.82 31.00
C ARG A 1174 0.94 -2.98 30.16
N ARG A 1175 -0.38 -3.24 30.25
CA ARG A 1175 -1.08 -4.28 29.46
C ARG A 1175 -1.10 -3.98 27.96
N ILE A 1176 -1.38 -2.72 27.59
CA ILE A 1176 -1.31 -2.24 26.21
C ILE A 1176 0.09 -2.46 25.62
N ASP A 1177 1.12 -1.98 26.33
CA ASP A 1177 2.52 -2.05 25.87
C ASP A 1177 3.00 -3.52 25.80
N ALA A 1178 2.56 -4.37 26.73
CA ALA A 1178 2.82 -5.81 26.72
C ALA A 1178 2.29 -6.50 25.46
N LEU A 1179 1.01 -6.31 25.12
CA LEU A 1179 0.43 -6.87 23.90
C LEU A 1179 1.10 -6.34 22.62
N GLY A 1180 1.69 -5.14 22.69
CA GLY A 1180 2.52 -4.57 21.61
C GLY A 1180 3.84 -5.31 21.42
N ARG A 1181 4.55 -5.64 22.51
CA ARG A 1181 5.80 -6.41 22.46
C ARG A 1181 5.58 -7.80 21.86
N PHE A 1182 4.51 -8.48 22.23
CA PHE A 1182 4.13 -9.79 21.67
C PHE A 1182 4.09 -9.83 20.13
N ILE A 1183 3.66 -8.74 19.48
CA ILE A 1183 3.63 -8.65 18.01
C ILE A 1183 5.03 -8.62 17.38
N GLY A 1184 6.02 -8.04 18.07
CA GLY A 1184 7.43 -8.09 17.65
C GLY A 1184 7.94 -9.52 17.64
N LEU A 1185 7.88 -10.17 18.81
CA LEU A 1185 8.29 -11.57 19.03
C LEU A 1185 7.66 -12.53 18.00
N ARG A 1186 6.37 -12.35 17.68
CA ARG A 1186 5.66 -13.15 16.67
C ARG A 1186 6.16 -12.93 15.24
N ASN A 1187 6.54 -11.72 14.86
CA ASN A 1187 6.97 -11.42 13.51
C ASN A 1187 8.44 -11.79 13.27
N GLU A 1188 9.28 -11.70 14.31
CA GLU A 1188 10.68 -12.14 14.28
C GLU A 1188 10.77 -13.66 14.08
N ALA A 1189 9.92 -14.43 14.77
CA ALA A 1189 9.75 -15.87 14.53
C ALA A 1189 9.36 -16.24 13.08
N ALA A 1190 8.76 -15.31 12.32
CA ALA A 1190 8.15 -15.60 11.02
C ALA A 1190 9.05 -15.37 9.79
N HIS A 1191 10.20 -14.70 9.94
CA HIS A 1191 11.03 -14.26 8.81
C HIS A 1191 12.51 -14.71 8.91
N TYR A 1192 12.80 -15.74 9.69
CA TYR A 1192 14.16 -16.23 9.92
C TYR A 1192 14.74 -17.02 8.72
N GLN A 1193 15.92 -16.62 8.24
CA GLN A 1193 16.66 -17.29 7.14
C GLN A 1193 18.11 -17.68 7.51
N GLY A 1194 18.46 -17.74 8.81
CA GLY A 1194 19.78 -18.16 9.29
C GLY A 1194 19.86 -19.63 9.72
N GLU A 1195 21.06 -20.11 10.08
CA GLU A 1195 21.19 -21.37 10.84
C GLU A 1195 20.58 -21.22 12.26
N PRO A 1196 20.02 -22.29 12.85
CA PRO A 1196 19.20 -22.22 14.08
C PRO A 1196 20.03 -22.35 15.38
N ASP A 1197 20.92 -21.38 15.65
CA ASP A 1197 21.92 -21.47 16.73
C ASP A 1197 21.49 -20.95 18.13
N ASP A 1198 20.32 -20.31 18.29
CA ASP A 1198 19.93 -19.66 19.55
C ASP A 1198 18.58 -20.15 20.14
N PRO A 1199 18.58 -21.27 20.91
CA PRO A 1199 17.39 -21.78 21.58
C PRO A 1199 16.88 -20.96 22.77
N ARG A 1200 17.61 -19.95 23.26
CA ARG A 1200 17.19 -19.17 24.45
C ARG A 1200 16.32 -17.99 24.06
N GLY A 1201 16.74 -17.22 23.05
CA GLY A 1201 15.85 -16.24 22.42
C GLY A 1201 14.52 -16.87 21.99
N ASP A 1202 14.58 -17.99 21.26
CA ASP A 1202 13.41 -18.81 20.87
C ASP A 1202 12.46 -19.14 22.06
N ALA A 1203 12.97 -19.30 23.28
CA ALA A 1203 12.24 -19.75 24.47
C ALA A 1203 11.79 -18.60 25.39
N ASP A 1204 12.60 -17.57 25.55
CA ASP A 1204 12.24 -16.36 26.27
C ASP A 1204 11.18 -15.55 25.50
N ASP A 1205 11.33 -15.44 24.16
CA ASP A 1205 10.31 -14.83 23.29
C ASP A 1205 8.97 -15.56 23.39
N ALA A 1206 9.00 -16.88 23.57
CA ALA A 1206 7.82 -17.71 23.77
C ALA A 1206 7.22 -17.58 25.17
N ALA A 1207 8.07 -17.54 26.21
CA ALA A 1207 7.65 -17.41 27.59
C ALA A 1207 7.09 -16.02 27.88
N ASP A 1208 7.68 -14.96 27.31
CA ASP A 1208 7.10 -13.62 27.36
C ASP A 1208 5.84 -13.54 26.50
N SER A 1209 5.81 -14.14 25.30
CA SER A 1209 4.57 -14.25 24.51
C SER A 1209 3.45 -14.93 25.32
N TRP A 1210 3.74 -16.03 26.01
CA TRP A 1210 2.75 -16.71 26.86
C TRP A 1210 2.38 -15.92 28.10
N ALA A 1211 3.33 -15.27 28.77
CA ALA A 1211 3.07 -14.41 29.92
C ALA A 1211 2.17 -13.22 29.56
N ILE A 1212 2.38 -12.64 28.38
CA ILE A 1212 1.57 -11.53 27.85
C ILE A 1212 0.15 -12.03 27.52
N ILE A 1213 0.02 -13.24 26.94
CA ILE A 1213 -1.28 -13.75 26.48
C ILE A 1213 -2.07 -14.51 27.54
N VAL A 1214 -1.49 -15.55 28.15
CA VAL A 1214 -2.16 -16.49 29.07
C VAL A 1214 -1.83 -16.25 30.54
N GLY A 1215 -0.67 -15.66 30.85
CA GLY A 1215 -0.33 -15.13 32.17
C GLY A 1215 0.75 -15.86 32.96
N ARG A 1216 1.38 -15.15 33.90
CA ARG A 1216 2.49 -15.63 34.75
C ARG A 1216 2.01 -16.41 35.98
N GLY A 1217 0.73 -16.28 36.36
CA GLY A 1217 0.12 -16.90 37.54
C GLY A 1217 -1.35 -17.31 37.31
N PRO A 1218 -1.90 -18.28 38.06
CA PRO A 1218 -3.35 -18.50 38.10
C PRO A 1218 -4.04 -17.23 38.59
N GLY A 1219 -5.01 -16.72 37.82
CA GLY A 1219 -5.63 -15.43 38.14
C GLY A 1219 -4.72 -14.21 37.94
N ASP A 1220 -3.68 -14.32 37.10
CA ASP A 1220 -2.91 -13.15 36.63
C ASP A 1220 -3.81 -12.25 35.79
N GLU A 1221 -4.38 -11.26 36.46
CA GLU A 1221 -5.25 -10.22 35.89
C GLU A 1221 -4.57 -9.38 34.80
N ASP A 1222 -3.23 -9.38 34.69
CA ASP A 1222 -2.50 -8.59 33.69
C ASP A 1222 -2.28 -9.33 32.35
N ALA A 1223 -2.66 -10.61 32.27
CA ALA A 1223 -2.63 -11.40 31.05
C ALA A 1223 -3.79 -11.09 30.11
N PHE A 1224 -3.53 -11.05 28.79
CA PHE A 1224 -4.53 -10.69 27.76
C PHE A 1224 -5.81 -11.51 27.89
N VAL A 1225 -5.74 -12.84 27.92
CA VAL A 1225 -6.92 -13.70 28.00
C VAL A 1225 -7.68 -13.47 29.32
N THR A 1226 -6.99 -13.26 30.43
CA THR A 1226 -7.63 -12.99 31.73
C THR A 1226 -8.43 -11.69 31.71
N TYR A 1227 -7.84 -10.56 31.30
CA TYR A 1227 -8.57 -9.29 31.33
C TYR A 1227 -9.54 -9.13 30.15
N PHE A 1228 -9.24 -9.67 28.97
CA PHE A 1228 -10.05 -9.48 27.77
C PHE A 1228 -11.20 -10.50 27.67
N CYS A 1229 -10.93 -11.80 27.79
CA CYS A 1229 -11.99 -12.82 27.80
C CYS A 1229 -12.74 -12.80 29.14
N GLY A 1230 -12.08 -12.46 30.25
CA GLY A 1230 -12.74 -12.21 31.54
C GLY A 1230 -13.66 -11.00 31.54
N ALA A 1231 -13.33 -9.92 30.82
CA ALA A 1231 -14.27 -8.81 30.63
C ALA A 1231 -15.53 -9.24 29.86
N CYS A 1232 -15.39 -10.13 28.88
CA CYS A 1232 -16.48 -10.67 28.08
C CYS A 1232 -17.36 -11.69 28.83
N ALA A 1233 -16.86 -12.32 29.88
CA ALA A 1233 -17.61 -13.30 30.66
C ALA A 1233 -18.56 -12.61 31.65
N PRO A 1234 -19.76 -13.15 31.91
CA PRO A 1234 -20.64 -12.63 32.96
C PRO A 1234 -19.95 -12.70 34.34
N PRO A 1235 -20.29 -11.80 35.29
CA PRO A 1235 -19.68 -11.84 36.61
C PRO A 1235 -19.86 -13.23 37.25
N PRO A 1236 -18.84 -13.78 37.94
CA PRO A 1236 -19.04 -14.97 38.73
C PRO A 1236 -20.16 -14.67 39.73
N ALA A 1237 -21.18 -15.53 39.77
CA ALA A 1237 -22.34 -15.33 40.62
C ALA A 1237 -21.87 -15.12 42.07
N THR A 1238 -21.95 -13.88 42.55
CA THR A 1238 -21.52 -13.56 43.91
C THR A 1238 -22.37 -14.39 44.85
N ALA A 1239 -21.73 -15.34 45.54
CA ALA A 1239 -22.35 -16.04 46.65
C ALA A 1239 -22.85 -14.96 47.62
N SER A 1240 -24.18 -14.77 47.63
CA SER A 1240 -24.82 -13.87 48.58
C SER A 1240 -24.41 -14.28 49.99
N ALA A 1241 -24.21 -13.32 50.88
CA ALA A 1241 -23.87 -13.58 52.27
C ALA A 1241 -24.97 -14.40 52.99
N GLN A 1242 -24.90 -15.74 52.86
CA GLN A 1242 -25.39 -16.68 53.83
C GLN A 1242 -24.18 -17.26 54.54
N ARG A 1243 -23.89 -16.72 55.73
CA ARG A 1243 -23.12 -17.48 56.73
C ARG A 1243 -23.93 -18.75 57.03
N PRO A 1244 -23.39 -19.95 56.82
CA PRO A 1244 -23.82 -21.10 57.61
C PRO A 1244 -23.50 -20.80 59.08
N PRO A 1245 -24.21 -21.38 60.05
CA PRO A 1245 -23.80 -21.33 61.45
C PRO A 1245 -22.43 -21.98 61.63
N PHE A 1246 -21.73 -21.59 62.69
CA PHE A 1246 -20.68 -22.42 63.27
C PHE A 1246 -21.19 -23.84 63.51
N GLU A 1247 -20.44 -24.86 63.12
CA GLU A 1247 -20.19 -26.06 63.94
C GLU A 1247 -18.91 -26.79 63.42
N PRO A 1248 -18.24 -27.61 64.26
CA PRO A 1248 -16.79 -27.81 64.17
C PRO A 1248 -16.33 -29.03 63.36
N ASN A 1249 -15.01 -29.05 63.15
CA ASN A 1249 -14.16 -30.10 62.57
C ASN A 1249 -14.50 -31.54 63.08
N PRO A 1250 -14.25 -32.57 62.24
CA PRO A 1250 -12.96 -33.26 62.33
C PRO A 1250 -12.18 -33.39 61.00
#